data_AF-A0AAQ2TC65-F1
#
_entry.id   AF-A0AAQ2TC65-F1
#
_cell.length_a   1.000
_cell.length_b   1.000
_cell.length_c   1.000
_cell.angle_alpha   90.00
_cell.angle_beta   90.00
_cell.angle_gamma   90.00
#
_symmetry.space_group_name_H-M   'P 1'
#
loop_
_entity.id
_entity.type
_entity.pdbx_description
1 polymer ?
#
loop_
_entity_poly.entity_id
_entity_poly.type
_entity_poly.pdbx_seq_one_letter_code
_entity_poly.pdbx_strand_id
1 'polypeptide(L)'
;MNLSKEQVSIIEKLKQGLNLKINAVAGSGKTTTILRIADNFKDKKILFFTYNRRLMEETKERANLQGLYNLDIFTIHSFCNQKYGEKTNTDDGLISVIKRDKQPLRNTDINYDFIVVDEAQDLNFVYFFFIKKVMSENQNKNYQIVILGDDKQCIYGFLGADPRYLTLADRVFQNKHPWDEAELSKSFRLNKNFTDFINVFFYKNENIIEGVAKNENNEKIRYYFANYEKEVHQLSNIIINEILEYGAENVLILSPSVEKSSNIQNITNTISEIVRQKGLDEIHFHLTKNEDDLNKGDEFLKNKVLVSTYNQAKGIERDVVFVFGFDRSYYKYYAKNEKQDTPQNILYVACTRAKKKIWLVHDVQNKFFKWIDSNKVLNRQDLVEFQNTKELFEVFKLESYEEEIEEDATNFRTVDLVKFLDYKLENFIKSKIGIQKYESLAKEINTDFFKNITSQITVSRKKVYTEDVSSINGALVTVNAMIKKNKKEFLDKLAIDIKTVISATNPRDKVNFSKEEIKQIYECCKKISLNKQLNPQWLLYVTNALMTVQSKNVAIFRQIAYSDCTWMKSKSLVYLDKLFNRIFNNNLENIEFEVEKIAKVFKNGLDRYIIGFIDAIDDQNKIVYEFKFVNDVQNDHFKQLAVYKYLLLKTDYEKYKDYKFVLYNIKNNFAYELLTSEEDIDLIVDLMLENKIKENRSNEINDAAFIEKANSTESIDLLLNDLNKKISLINMHLKNIQTESLIFWSNEEFERKTNKSISLEETHKKQYVIFDFEIWSWQTPVQIGILVTDGKQVLKHESHYINSDGGLINFYAKKAANVESSKVDLANSFPNVWEKIRHYFNGDYICVAHKASFDVNVLKKVFERYEIIGEPFLYVDSLAYAKKHLKLTSYRQAVLAEYFGIQYNAHNANDDVACLFQILQKLDFFKNTQKHIIKQFNKKSK
;
A
#
# COMPACT_ATOMS: atom_id res chain seq x y z
N MET A 1 8.10 37.48 -10.11
CA MET A 1 8.52 37.86 -8.75
C MET A 1 10.02 38.13 -8.76
N ASN A 2 10.43 39.25 -8.18
CA ASN A 2 11.84 39.62 -8.02
C ASN A 2 12.50 38.75 -6.94
N LEU A 3 13.80 38.45 -7.09
CA LEU A 3 14.59 37.72 -6.09
C LEU A 3 14.64 38.48 -4.76
N SER A 4 14.63 37.77 -3.63
CA SER A 4 14.98 38.37 -2.33
C SER A 4 16.46 38.74 -2.29
N LYS A 5 16.86 39.66 -1.40
CA LYS A 5 18.28 40.01 -1.22
C LYS A 5 19.14 38.78 -0.88
N GLU A 6 18.60 37.87 -0.06
CA GLU A 6 19.26 36.61 0.32
C GLU A 6 19.45 35.70 -0.90
N GLN A 7 18.42 35.57 -1.75
CA GLN A 7 18.52 34.78 -2.97
C GLN A 7 19.53 35.38 -3.96
N VAL A 8 19.59 36.72 -4.09
CA VAL A 8 20.62 37.39 -4.90
C VAL A 8 22.02 37.08 -4.37
N SER A 9 22.22 37.18 -3.05
CA SER A 9 23.52 36.87 -2.42
C SER A 9 23.95 35.41 -2.68
N ILE A 10 23.03 34.45 -2.60
CA ILE A 10 23.29 33.04 -2.95
C ILE A 10 23.82 32.93 -4.38
N ILE A 11 23.15 33.57 -5.35
CA ILE A 11 23.60 33.54 -6.75
C ILE A 11 24.98 34.19 -6.93
N GLU A 12 25.24 35.30 -6.27
CA GLU A 12 26.54 35.99 -6.32
C GLU A 12 27.68 35.13 -5.74
N LYS A 13 27.45 34.48 -4.60
CA LYS A 13 28.42 33.56 -4.00
C LYS A 13 28.70 32.35 -4.90
N LEU A 14 27.67 31.79 -5.55
CA LEU A 14 27.86 30.72 -6.53
C LEU A 14 28.67 31.20 -7.75
N LYS A 15 28.46 32.42 -8.23
CA LYS A 15 29.26 33.01 -9.32
C LYS A 15 30.74 33.19 -8.95
N GLN A 16 31.05 33.33 -7.67
CA GLN A 16 32.43 33.37 -7.16
C GLN A 16 33.09 31.98 -7.06
N GLY A 17 32.37 30.91 -7.41
CA GLY A 17 32.88 29.54 -7.37
C GLY A 17 32.83 28.90 -5.98
N LEU A 18 32.01 29.42 -5.05
CA LEU A 18 31.86 28.90 -3.70
C LEU A 18 30.88 27.72 -3.65
N ASN A 19 31.15 26.73 -2.81
CA ASN A 19 30.14 25.81 -2.30
C ASN A 19 29.31 26.50 -1.24
N LEU A 20 28.03 26.13 -1.11
CA LEU A 20 27.14 26.76 -0.14
C LEU A 20 26.46 25.74 0.76
N LYS A 21 26.46 26.01 2.06
CA LYS A 21 25.48 25.47 2.98
C LYS A 21 24.47 26.55 3.35
N ILE A 22 23.20 26.26 3.17
CA ILE A 22 22.11 27.23 3.25
C ILE A 22 21.13 26.77 4.32
N ASN A 23 21.09 27.50 5.45
CA ASN A 23 20.06 27.27 6.46
C ASN A 23 18.81 28.09 6.11
N ALA A 24 17.67 27.44 6.04
CA ALA A 24 16.45 28.02 5.52
C ALA A 24 15.30 27.78 6.49
N VAL A 25 14.41 28.76 6.64
CA VAL A 25 13.23 28.62 7.51
C VAL A 25 12.05 27.98 6.77
N ALA A 26 11.01 27.60 7.50
CA ALA A 26 9.78 27.07 6.91
C ALA A 26 9.12 28.09 5.97
N GLY A 27 8.79 27.66 4.74
CA GLY A 27 8.14 28.53 3.74
C GLY A 27 9.07 29.59 3.13
N SER A 28 10.39 29.43 3.24
CA SER A 28 11.38 30.39 2.72
C SER A 28 11.57 30.42 1.21
N GLY A 29 10.93 29.49 0.49
CA GLY A 29 11.04 29.41 -0.97
C GLY A 29 12.27 28.63 -1.44
N LYS A 30 12.78 27.65 -0.67
CA LYS A 30 13.86 26.72 -1.04
C LYS A 30 13.82 26.25 -2.49
N THR A 31 12.73 25.60 -2.91
CA THR A 31 12.54 25.13 -4.29
C THR A 31 12.58 26.28 -5.31
N THR A 32 12.05 27.45 -4.95
CA THR A 32 12.13 28.65 -5.82
C THR A 32 13.57 29.12 -5.96
N THR A 33 14.37 29.12 -4.89
CA THR A 33 15.80 29.44 -4.92
C THR A 33 16.55 28.50 -5.87
N ILE A 34 16.25 27.20 -5.87
CA ILE A 34 16.87 26.21 -6.78
C ILE A 34 16.51 26.49 -8.25
N LEU A 35 15.24 26.75 -8.55
CA LEU A 35 14.82 27.14 -9.90
C LEU A 35 15.53 28.43 -10.37
N ARG A 36 15.79 29.36 -9.45
CA ARG A 36 16.52 30.60 -9.75
C ARG A 36 18.01 30.40 -9.95
N ILE A 37 18.62 29.44 -9.26
CA ILE A 37 19.98 28.98 -9.58
C ILE A 37 19.99 28.45 -11.02
N ALA A 38 19.08 27.55 -11.38
CA ALA A 38 19.01 27.01 -12.74
C ALA A 38 18.82 28.10 -13.83
N ASP A 39 17.97 29.09 -13.57
CA ASP A 39 17.73 30.21 -14.49
C ASP A 39 18.94 31.14 -14.66
N ASN A 40 19.80 31.29 -13.64
CA ASN A 40 21.01 32.13 -13.70
C ASN A 40 22.24 31.40 -14.28
N PHE A 41 22.23 30.08 -14.31
CA PHE A 41 23.34 29.25 -14.79
C PHE A 41 22.88 28.31 -15.92
N LYS A 42 22.24 28.87 -16.96
CA LYS A 42 21.66 28.10 -18.08
C LYS A 42 22.67 27.29 -18.89
N ASP A 43 23.94 27.71 -18.87
CA ASP A 43 25.07 27.04 -19.49
C ASP A 43 25.64 25.88 -18.64
N LYS A 44 25.16 25.71 -17.40
CA LYS A 44 25.65 24.73 -16.44
C LYS A 44 24.64 23.63 -16.21
N LYS A 45 25.10 22.39 -16.13
CA LYS A 45 24.27 21.21 -15.87
C LYS A 45 24.14 20.99 -14.38
N ILE A 46 22.91 20.95 -13.87
CA ILE A 46 22.60 20.92 -12.44
C ILE A 46 21.91 19.61 -12.09
N LEU A 47 22.44 18.89 -11.10
CA LEU A 47 21.77 17.76 -10.46
C LEU A 47 21.08 18.25 -9.19
N PHE A 48 19.78 18.05 -9.08
CA PHE A 48 18.99 18.39 -7.89
C PHE A 48 18.40 17.13 -7.25
N PHE A 49 18.88 16.80 -6.05
CA PHE A 49 18.30 15.80 -5.16
C PHE A 49 17.20 16.41 -4.29
N THR A 50 15.98 15.89 -4.42
CA THR A 50 14.83 16.25 -3.59
C THR A 50 14.35 15.07 -2.75
N TYR A 51 13.68 15.38 -1.64
CA TYR A 51 13.29 14.44 -0.60
C TYR A 51 12.27 13.38 -1.06
N ASN A 52 11.22 13.77 -1.80
CA ASN A 52 10.18 12.84 -2.21
C ASN A 52 9.76 12.96 -3.68
N ARG A 53 9.11 11.91 -4.19
CA ARG A 53 8.72 11.79 -5.60
C ARG A 53 7.71 12.87 -6.03
N ARG A 54 6.80 13.25 -5.13
CA ARG A 54 5.81 14.30 -5.40
C ARG A 54 6.48 15.65 -5.65
N LEU A 55 7.39 16.07 -4.76
CA LEU A 55 8.21 17.28 -4.90
C LEU A 55 9.05 17.23 -6.18
N MET A 56 9.59 16.07 -6.53
CA MET A 56 10.33 15.86 -7.79
C MET A 56 9.44 16.14 -9.00
N GLU A 57 8.24 15.57 -9.05
CA GLU A 57 7.30 15.73 -10.17
C GLU A 57 6.78 17.17 -10.28
N GLU A 58 6.35 17.77 -9.16
CA GLU A 58 5.92 19.18 -9.12
C GLU A 58 7.04 20.15 -9.54
N THR A 59 8.28 19.90 -9.11
CA THR A 59 9.41 20.76 -9.48
C THR A 59 9.79 20.59 -10.94
N LYS A 60 9.72 19.37 -11.49
CA LYS A 60 9.90 19.12 -12.94
C LYS A 60 8.90 19.89 -13.77
N GLU A 61 7.62 19.86 -13.38
CA GLU A 61 6.58 20.62 -14.08
C GLU A 61 6.89 22.12 -14.06
N ARG A 62 7.23 22.68 -12.89
CA ARG A 62 7.61 24.11 -12.78
C ARG A 62 8.86 24.46 -13.58
N ALA A 63 9.87 23.61 -13.58
CA ALA A 63 11.10 23.81 -14.37
C ALA A 63 10.79 23.82 -15.87
N ASN A 64 9.98 22.87 -16.35
CA ASN A 64 9.55 22.79 -17.75
C ASN A 64 8.76 24.03 -18.18
N LEU A 65 7.81 24.48 -17.35
CA LEU A 65 7.03 25.70 -17.62
C LEU A 65 7.91 26.95 -17.70
N GLN A 66 9.07 26.95 -17.03
CA GLN A 66 10.05 28.05 -17.06
C GLN A 66 11.17 27.84 -18.11
N GLY A 67 11.13 26.74 -18.88
CA GLY A 67 12.15 26.42 -19.89
C GLY A 67 13.53 26.08 -19.31
N LEU A 68 13.59 25.55 -18.09
CA LEU A 68 14.82 25.22 -17.37
C LEU A 68 15.26 23.77 -17.64
N TYR A 69 15.82 23.53 -18.84
CA TYR A 69 16.26 22.20 -19.27
C TYR A 69 17.64 21.78 -18.76
N ASN A 70 18.34 22.68 -18.07
CA ASN A 70 19.65 22.44 -17.48
C ASN A 70 19.58 21.81 -16.07
N LEU A 71 18.37 21.50 -15.59
CA LEU A 71 18.10 21.01 -14.24
C LEU A 71 17.57 19.57 -14.25
N ASP A 72 18.43 18.63 -13.86
CA ASP A 72 18.09 17.22 -13.67
C ASP A 72 17.60 16.98 -12.24
N ILE A 73 16.32 16.66 -12.08
CA ILE A 73 15.67 16.55 -10.76
C ILE A 73 15.40 15.08 -10.43
N PHE A 74 15.90 14.63 -9.27
CA PHE A 74 15.78 13.25 -8.83
C PHE A 74 15.51 13.13 -7.32
N THR A 75 14.79 12.10 -6.92
CA THR A 75 14.99 11.52 -5.57
C THR A 75 16.23 10.63 -5.57
N ILE A 76 16.84 10.40 -4.41
CA ILE A 76 18.02 9.53 -4.28
C ILE A 76 17.77 8.13 -4.88
N HIS A 77 16.64 7.50 -4.55
CA HIS A 77 16.27 6.19 -5.09
C HIS A 77 16.07 6.20 -6.60
N SER A 78 15.42 7.24 -7.15
CA SER A 78 15.19 7.35 -8.59
C SER A 78 16.49 7.51 -9.38
N PHE A 79 17.44 8.29 -8.86
CA PHE A 79 18.78 8.44 -9.45
C PHE A 79 19.52 7.12 -9.43
N CYS A 80 19.51 6.41 -8.30
CA CYS A 80 20.15 5.10 -8.16
C CYS A 80 19.60 4.09 -9.18
N ASN A 81 18.27 4.01 -9.32
CA ASN A 81 17.63 3.13 -10.29
C ASN A 81 18.06 3.46 -11.73
N GLN A 82 17.97 4.73 -12.12
CA GLN A 82 18.27 5.12 -13.50
C GLN A 82 19.76 5.01 -13.85
N LYS A 83 20.67 5.34 -12.93
CA LYS A 83 22.10 5.44 -13.21
C LYS A 83 22.86 4.14 -12.92
N TYR A 84 22.41 3.31 -11.98
CA TYR A 84 23.08 2.05 -11.59
C TYR A 84 22.26 0.80 -11.93
N GLY A 85 21.02 0.93 -12.39
CA GLY A 85 20.15 -0.19 -12.78
C GLY A 85 19.73 -1.09 -11.61
N GLU A 86 19.77 -0.58 -10.38
CA GLU A 86 19.33 -1.29 -9.18
C GLU A 86 17.87 -0.95 -8.86
N LYS A 87 17.07 -1.97 -8.50
CA LYS A 87 15.71 -1.73 -8.02
C LYS A 87 15.78 -1.13 -6.62
N THR A 88 15.24 0.07 -6.45
CA THR A 88 15.34 0.88 -5.23
C THR A 88 13.97 1.18 -4.64
N ASN A 89 13.05 0.21 -4.68
CA ASN A 89 11.79 0.32 -3.94
C ASN A 89 12.03 0.38 -2.41
N THR A 90 13.24 0.02 -1.98
CA THR A 90 13.76 0.11 -0.61
C THR A 90 15.23 0.53 -0.63
N ASP A 91 15.77 0.88 0.53
CA ASP A 91 17.18 1.28 0.69
C ASP A 91 18.20 0.19 0.32
N ASP A 92 17.80 -1.08 0.28
CA ASP A 92 18.65 -2.21 -0.12
C ASP A 92 19.39 -2.00 -1.45
N GLY A 93 18.74 -1.33 -2.42
CA GLY A 93 19.38 -0.99 -3.70
C GLY A 93 20.56 -0.04 -3.52
N LEU A 94 20.39 0.99 -2.69
CA LEU A 94 21.44 1.96 -2.35
C LEU A 94 22.59 1.25 -1.60
N ILE A 95 22.24 0.43 -0.60
CA ILE A 95 23.22 -0.35 0.18
C ILE A 95 24.01 -1.28 -0.75
N SER A 96 23.35 -1.95 -1.70
CA SER A 96 24.01 -2.80 -2.71
C SER A 96 24.99 -2.03 -3.56
N VAL A 97 24.60 -0.84 -4.06
CA VAL A 97 25.49 0.02 -4.86
C VAL A 97 26.72 0.45 -4.06
N ILE A 98 26.53 0.87 -2.81
CA ILE A 98 27.62 1.33 -1.93
C ILE A 98 28.55 0.16 -1.58
N LYS A 99 28.01 -0.95 -1.06
CA LYS A 99 28.81 -2.07 -0.53
C LYS A 99 29.53 -2.88 -1.59
N ARG A 100 28.97 -3.00 -2.78
CA ARG A 100 29.61 -3.69 -3.91
C ARG A 100 30.48 -2.77 -4.75
N ASP A 101 30.57 -1.50 -4.36
CA ASP A 101 31.15 -0.41 -5.16
C ASP A 101 30.69 -0.47 -6.63
N LYS A 102 29.37 -0.66 -6.82
CA LYS A 102 28.80 -0.89 -8.14
C LYS A 102 29.01 0.36 -9.00
N GLN A 103 29.59 0.18 -10.17
CA GLN A 103 29.82 1.27 -11.12
C GLN A 103 28.51 1.66 -11.83
N PRO A 104 28.37 2.93 -12.28
CA PRO A 104 27.26 3.36 -13.12
C PRO A 104 27.14 2.53 -14.39
N LEU A 105 25.95 2.51 -14.99
CA LEU A 105 25.72 1.85 -16.28
C LEU A 105 26.57 2.51 -17.37
N ARG A 106 27.14 1.71 -18.28
CA ARG A 106 28.14 2.15 -19.29
C ARG A 106 27.74 3.38 -20.13
N ASN A 107 26.45 3.60 -20.35
CA ASN A 107 25.93 4.71 -21.17
C ASN A 107 25.31 5.84 -20.35
N THR A 108 25.61 5.92 -19.05
CA THR A 108 25.06 6.97 -18.18
C THR A 108 26.05 8.12 -18.01
N ASP A 109 25.60 9.31 -18.34
CA ASP A 109 26.35 10.54 -18.11
C ASP A 109 26.06 11.05 -16.70
N ILE A 110 27.07 10.97 -15.81
CA ILE A 110 27.10 11.64 -14.51
C ILE A 110 28.15 12.73 -14.63
N ASN A 111 27.73 13.88 -15.14
CA ASN A 111 28.60 15.01 -15.44
C ASN A 111 27.84 16.30 -15.16
N TYR A 112 28.01 16.81 -13.95
CA TYR A 112 27.28 17.95 -13.44
C TYR A 112 28.24 19.05 -12.96
N ASP A 113 27.89 20.30 -13.23
CA ASP A 113 28.58 21.49 -12.74
C ASP A 113 28.12 21.87 -11.33
N PHE A 114 26.86 21.61 -11.02
CA PHE A 114 26.28 21.80 -9.68
C PHE A 114 25.61 20.52 -9.19
N ILE A 115 25.83 20.19 -7.92
CA ILE A 115 25.05 19.19 -7.20
C ILE A 115 24.31 19.90 -6.07
N VAL A 116 22.98 19.81 -6.06
CA VAL A 116 22.11 20.44 -5.07
C VAL A 116 21.41 19.36 -4.27
N VAL A 117 21.50 19.45 -2.94
CA VAL A 117 20.82 18.54 -2.01
C VAL A 117 19.89 19.36 -1.13
N ASP A 118 18.58 19.16 -1.28
CA ASP A 118 17.54 19.76 -0.43
C ASP A 118 17.15 18.83 0.71
N GLU A 119 16.59 19.40 1.77
CA GLU A 119 16.26 18.73 3.04
C GLU A 119 17.45 17.94 3.61
N ALA A 120 18.67 18.50 3.53
CA ALA A 120 19.90 17.81 3.93
C ALA A 120 19.93 17.37 5.42
N GLN A 121 19.13 18.02 6.27
CA GLN A 121 18.96 17.64 7.67
C GLN A 121 18.21 16.31 7.86
N ASP A 122 17.49 15.84 6.83
CA ASP A 122 16.79 14.56 6.83
C ASP A 122 17.63 13.43 6.22
N LEU A 123 18.87 13.71 5.79
CA LEU A 123 19.75 12.64 5.30
C LEU A 123 20.03 11.67 6.43
N ASN A 124 19.82 10.39 6.15
CA ASN A 124 20.43 9.32 6.92
C ASN A 124 21.80 8.98 6.32
N PHE A 125 22.53 8.14 7.03
CA PHE A 125 23.86 7.70 6.63
C PHE A 125 23.91 7.02 5.25
N VAL A 126 22.91 6.20 4.89
CA VAL A 126 22.86 5.52 3.58
C VAL A 126 22.75 6.55 2.46
N TYR A 127 21.90 7.54 2.64
CA TYR A 127 21.67 8.63 1.68
C TYR A 127 22.92 9.49 1.52
N PHE A 128 23.55 9.85 2.64
CA PHE A 128 24.83 10.58 2.64
C PHE A 128 25.93 9.84 1.87
N PHE A 129 26.18 8.56 2.15
CA PHE A 129 27.23 7.79 1.47
C PHE A 129 26.92 7.55 -0.01
N PHE A 130 25.64 7.41 -0.37
CA PHE A 130 25.24 7.36 -1.77
C PHE A 130 25.57 8.67 -2.49
N ILE A 131 25.24 9.83 -1.89
CA ILE A 131 25.59 11.15 -2.46
C ILE A 131 27.11 11.30 -2.58
N LYS A 132 27.90 10.89 -1.58
CA LYS A 132 29.38 10.88 -1.65
C LYS A 132 29.90 10.01 -2.80
N LYS A 133 29.26 8.87 -3.07
CA LYS A 133 29.59 8.04 -4.25
C LYS A 133 29.28 8.78 -5.55
N VAL A 134 28.11 9.39 -5.68
CA VAL A 134 27.76 10.21 -6.86
C VAL A 134 28.76 11.35 -7.08
N MET A 135 29.16 12.05 -6.00
CA MET A 135 30.20 13.07 -6.02
C MET A 135 31.55 12.53 -6.50
N SER A 136 31.95 11.33 -6.04
CA SER A 136 33.21 10.70 -6.44
C SER A 136 33.20 10.25 -7.90
N GLU A 137 32.05 9.86 -8.44
CA GLU A 137 31.87 9.37 -9.81
C GLU A 137 31.52 10.47 -10.82
N ASN A 138 31.19 11.68 -10.35
CA ASN A 138 30.93 12.82 -11.22
C ASN A 138 32.15 13.08 -12.13
N GLN A 139 31.93 13.09 -13.44
CA GLN A 139 33.01 13.20 -14.43
C GLN A 139 33.67 14.57 -14.38
N ASN A 140 32.88 15.65 -14.29
CA ASN A 140 33.40 16.96 -13.97
C ASN A 140 33.91 16.97 -12.53
N LYS A 141 35.23 17.07 -12.33
CA LYS A 141 35.86 17.18 -10.99
C LYS A 141 35.90 18.62 -10.45
N ASN A 142 35.47 19.59 -11.25
CA ASN A 142 35.37 21.01 -10.92
C ASN A 142 33.89 21.42 -10.87
N TYR A 143 33.17 20.84 -9.91
CA TYR A 143 31.74 21.08 -9.67
C TYR A 143 31.56 21.77 -8.31
N GLN A 144 30.52 22.60 -8.19
CA GLN A 144 30.09 23.20 -6.93
C GLN A 144 28.98 22.37 -6.28
N ILE A 145 28.88 22.42 -4.96
CA ILE A 145 27.79 21.79 -4.21
C ILE A 145 26.98 22.82 -3.42
N VAL A 146 25.67 22.61 -3.38
CA VAL A 146 24.72 23.40 -2.60
C VAL A 146 23.94 22.47 -1.68
N ILE A 147 24.13 22.64 -0.38
CA ILE A 147 23.41 21.90 0.66
C ILE A 147 22.38 22.84 1.28
N LEU A 148 21.11 22.46 1.24
CA LEU A 148 19.98 23.30 1.64
C LEU A 148 19.08 22.52 2.61
N GLY A 149 18.58 23.18 3.65
CA GLY A 149 17.68 22.54 4.62
C GLY A 149 17.20 23.47 5.71
N ASP A 150 16.41 22.93 6.65
CA ASP A 150 15.93 23.63 7.86
C ASP A 150 16.24 22.76 9.07
N ASP A 151 17.24 23.12 9.88
CA ASP A 151 17.66 22.33 11.05
C ASP A 151 16.52 22.08 12.05
N LYS A 152 15.58 23.02 12.17
CA LYS A 152 14.37 22.90 13.02
C LYS A 152 13.29 22.00 12.45
N GLN A 153 13.42 21.55 11.20
CA GLN A 153 12.53 20.55 10.61
C GLN A 153 13.13 19.13 10.61
N CYS A 154 14.31 18.90 11.20
CA CYS A 154 14.81 17.53 11.38
C CYS A 154 13.96 16.81 12.44
N ILE A 155 13.07 15.90 12.00
CA ILE A 155 12.15 15.15 12.87
C ILE A 155 12.22 13.64 12.68
N TYR A 156 12.94 13.16 11.66
CA TYR A 156 13.10 11.74 11.34
C TYR A 156 14.36 11.13 11.99
N GLY A 157 14.83 11.68 13.10
CA GLY A 157 16.01 11.17 13.81
C GLY A 157 15.86 9.71 14.26
N PHE A 158 14.63 9.26 14.53
CA PHE A 158 14.33 7.86 14.84
C PHE A 158 14.50 6.91 13.63
N LEU A 159 14.57 7.43 12.41
CA LEU A 159 14.94 6.68 11.19
C LEU A 159 16.44 6.84 10.84
N GLY A 160 17.22 7.48 11.72
CA GLY A 160 18.64 7.72 11.54
C GLY A 160 18.99 8.98 10.75
N ALA A 161 18.04 9.91 10.57
CA ALA A 161 18.34 11.23 10.02
C ALA A 161 19.18 12.07 11.00
N ASP A 162 20.13 12.86 10.49
CA ASP A 162 21.02 13.67 11.32
C ASP A 162 21.18 15.10 10.76
N PRO A 163 20.81 16.15 11.54
CA PRO A 163 20.88 17.53 11.07
C PRO A 163 22.32 17.99 10.79
N ARG A 164 23.34 17.27 11.27
CA ARG A 164 24.76 17.60 11.02
C ARG A 164 25.17 17.44 9.57
N TYR A 165 24.43 16.69 8.76
CA TYR A 165 24.64 16.70 7.31
C TYR A 165 24.32 18.07 6.68
N LEU A 166 23.50 18.91 7.34
CA LEU A 166 23.31 20.30 6.98
C LEU A 166 24.32 21.21 7.69
N THR A 167 24.41 21.14 9.03
CA THR A 167 25.18 22.12 9.82
C THR A 167 26.70 21.98 9.65
N LEU A 168 27.19 20.76 9.41
CA LEU A 168 28.61 20.44 9.16
C LEU A 168 28.88 20.10 7.70
N ALA A 169 28.01 20.53 6.77
CA ALA A 169 28.13 20.24 5.34
C ALA A 169 29.53 20.55 4.77
N ASP A 170 30.14 21.65 5.20
CA ASP A 170 31.48 22.08 4.79
C ASP A 170 32.60 21.11 5.21
N ARG A 171 32.35 20.30 6.24
CA ARG A 171 33.28 19.29 6.76
C ARG A 171 33.06 17.92 6.14
N VAL A 172 31.83 17.58 5.76
CA VAL A 172 31.47 16.22 5.31
C VAL A 172 31.31 16.09 3.79
N PHE A 173 31.03 17.17 3.06
CA PHE A 173 30.90 17.18 1.59
C PHE A 173 32.10 17.87 0.89
N GLN A 174 33.32 17.47 1.22
CA GLN A 174 34.54 18.12 0.71
C GLN A 174 34.78 17.90 -0.80
N ASN A 175 35.16 18.98 -1.50
CA ASN A 175 35.69 18.96 -2.87
C ASN A 175 36.73 20.10 -3.04
N LYS A 176 37.07 20.48 -4.28
CA LYS A 176 38.10 21.50 -4.57
C LYS A 176 37.66 22.95 -4.31
N HIS A 177 36.36 23.21 -4.19
CA HIS A 177 35.82 24.56 -4.03
C HIS A 177 35.72 24.93 -2.54
N PRO A 178 36.03 26.19 -2.16
CA PRO A 178 35.86 26.68 -0.80
C PRO A 178 34.37 26.78 -0.43
N TRP A 179 34.07 26.76 0.86
CA TRP A 179 32.71 26.85 1.39
C TRP A 179 32.38 28.23 1.94
N ASP A 180 31.11 28.61 1.83
CA ASP A 180 30.52 29.76 2.49
C ASP A 180 29.10 29.42 2.96
N GLU A 181 28.57 30.22 3.87
CA GLU A 181 27.26 30.06 4.50
C GLU A 181 26.27 31.07 3.95
N ALA A 182 25.01 30.68 3.82
CA ALA A 182 23.93 31.61 3.51
C ALA A 182 22.68 31.24 4.30
N GLU A 183 21.77 32.22 4.42
CA GLU A 183 20.51 32.03 5.13
C GLU A 183 19.34 32.42 4.24
N LEU A 184 18.21 31.75 4.44
CA LEU A 184 16.90 32.14 3.91
C LEU A 184 15.97 32.34 5.11
N SER A 185 15.98 33.54 5.70
CA SER A 185 15.29 33.87 6.95
C SER A 185 13.84 34.35 6.74
N LYS A 186 13.47 34.74 5.51
CA LYS A 186 12.14 35.25 5.18
C LYS A 186 11.17 34.11 4.87
N SER A 187 10.05 34.01 5.60
CA SER A 187 8.97 33.07 5.31
C SER A 187 7.87 33.72 4.47
N PHE A 188 7.61 33.19 3.28
CA PHE A 188 6.49 33.58 2.42
C PHE A 188 5.18 32.88 2.78
N ARG A 189 5.23 31.94 3.72
CA ARG A 189 4.06 31.19 4.21
C ARG A 189 3.46 31.84 5.45
N LEU A 190 4.31 32.29 6.37
CA LEU A 190 3.91 32.78 7.69
C LEU A 190 3.78 34.30 7.67
N ASN A 191 2.77 34.81 8.39
CA ASN A 191 2.65 36.24 8.65
C ASN A 191 3.59 36.67 9.80
N LYS A 192 3.67 37.97 10.09
CA LYS A 192 4.57 38.50 11.12
C LYS A 192 4.24 37.97 12.51
N ASN A 193 2.97 37.91 12.89
CA ASN A 193 2.58 37.45 14.23
C ASN A 193 2.97 35.98 14.47
N PHE A 194 2.84 35.12 13.46
CA PHE A 194 3.22 33.71 13.54
C PHE A 194 4.73 33.57 13.69
N THR A 195 5.52 34.32 12.92
CA THR A 195 6.98 34.28 13.03
C THR A 195 7.48 34.88 14.35
N ASP A 196 6.87 35.96 14.84
CA ASP A 196 7.21 36.56 16.14
C ASP A 196 6.94 35.59 17.29
N PHE A 197 5.83 34.85 17.24
CA PHE A 197 5.53 33.79 18.22
C PHE A 197 6.61 32.71 18.20
N ILE A 198 7.01 32.24 17.01
CA ILE A 198 8.06 31.24 16.85
C ILE A 198 9.41 31.77 17.35
N ASN A 199 9.79 32.98 16.97
CA ASN A 199 11.00 33.66 17.41
C ASN A 199 11.07 33.69 18.95
N VAL A 200 10.01 34.19 19.60
CA VAL A 200 9.96 34.38 21.05
C VAL A 200 9.96 33.05 21.81
N PHE A 201 9.14 32.07 21.41
CA PHE A 201 8.92 30.86 22.20
C PHE A 201 9.78 29.67 21.75
N PHE A 202 10.08 29.54 20.46
CA PHE A 202 10.91 28.45 19.95
C PHE A 202 12.40 28.79 19.95
N TYR A 203 12.77 29.96 19.41
CA TYR A 203 14.17 30.39 19.33
C TYR A 203 14.65 31.14 20.57
N LYS A 204 13.73 31.60 21.42
CA LYS A 204 14.04 32.48 22.57
C LYS A 204 14.82 33.73 22.13
N ASN A 205 14.50 34.26 20.93
CA ASN A 205 15.15 35.41 20.30
C ASN A 205 14.15 36.10 19.34
N GLU A 206 14.14 37.42 19.24
CA GLU A 206 13.05 38.16 18.57
C GLU A 206 13.14 38.23 17.03
N ASN A 207 14.30 37.95 16.41
CA ASN A 207 14.53 38.28 14.99
C ASN A 207 15.20 37.16 14.16
N ILE A 208 14.78 35.90 14.34
CA ILE A 208 15.32 34.78 13.55
C ILE A 208 14.57 34.60 12.23
N ILE A 209 13.24 34.64 12.28
CA ILE A 209 12.36 34.44 11.12
C ILE A 209 11.61 35.74 10.83
N GLU A 210 11.58 36.15 9.56
CA GLU A 210 10.78 37.28 9.09
C GLU A 210 9.57 36.80 8.27
N GLY A 211 8.35 36.99 8.79
CA GLY A 211 7.12 36.64 8.09
C GLY A 211 6.71 37.71 7.07
N VAL A 212 6.59 37.34 5.80
CA VAL A 212 6.23 38.25 4.69
C VAL A 212 4.96 37.85 3.94
N ALA A 213 4.20 36.87 4.44
CA ALA A 213 2.92 36.50 3.87
C ALA A 213 1.95 37.68 3.89
N LYS A 214 1.37 38.01 2.73
CA LYS A 214 0.38 39.09 2.57
C LYS A 214 -0.99 38.62 3.09
N ASN A 215 -1.21 38.69 4.40
CA ASN A 215 -2.53 38.51 5.00
C ASN A 215 -3.13 39.89 5.33
N GLU A 216 -4.38 40.14 4.93
CA GLU A 216 -5.03 41.47 5.03
C GLU A 216 -5.08 42.03 6.48
N ASN A 217 -4.96 41.18 7.51
CA ASN A 217 -5.12 41.57 8.92
C ASN A 217 -3.99 41.14 9.89
N ASN A 218 -2.86 40.63 9.40
CA ASN A 218 -1.79 40.07 10.26
C ASN A 218 -2.35 39.20 11.42
N GLU A 219 -3.08 38.13 11.05
CA GLU A 219 -3.78 37.22 11.98
C GLU A 219 -2.97 36.81 13.22
N LYS A 220 -3.63 36.79 14.38
CA LYS A 220 -3.07 36.30 15.65
C LYS A 220 -3.12 34.78 15.73
N ILE A 221 -2.25 34.21 16.57
CA ILE A 221 -2.32 32.80 16.97
C ILE A 221 -3.53 32.63 17.89
N ARG A 222 -4.45 31.71 17.57
CA ARG A 222 -5.59 31.43 18.45
C ARG A 222 -5.22 30.31 19.42
N TYR A 223 -5.23 30.60 20.70
CA TYR A 223 -4.92 29.62 21.75
C TYR A 223 -6.24 29.21 22.41
N TYR A 224 -6.70 27.99 22.15
CA TYR A 224 -7.98 27.47 22.62
C TYR A 224 -7.79 26.49 23.77
N PHE A 225 -8.37 26.78 24.92
CA PHE A 225 -8.40 25.88 26.07
C PHE A 225 -9.59 24.91 25.94
N ALA A 226 -9.29 23.64 25.65
CA ALA A 226 -10.28 22.61 25.40
C ALA A 226 -10.56 21.77 26.65
N ASN A 227 -11.80 21.81 27.12
CA ASN A 227 -12.34 20.82 28.03
C ASN A 227 -13.11 19.75 27.24
N TYR A 228 -12.43 18.66 26.86
CA TYR A 228 -13.04 17.62 26.00
C TYR A 228 -14.24 16.92 26.64
N GLU A 229 -14.36 16.92 27.97
CA GLU A 229 -15.47 16.31 28.69
C GLU A 229 -16.74 17.16 28.61
N LYS A 230 -16.61 18.49 28.60
CA LYS A 230 -17.74 19.42 28.66
C LYS A 230 -18.06 20.12 27.34
N GLU A 231 -17.04 20.37 26.50
CA GLU A 231 -17.11 21.41 25.46
C GLU A 231 -16.68 20.93 24.07
N VAL A 232 -16.65 19.61 23.83
CA VAL A 232 -16.33 19.05 22.51
C VAL A 232 -17.22 19.63 21.40
N HIS A 233 -18.50 19.88 21.68
CA HIS A 233 -19.44 20.49 20.75
C HIS A 233 -19.06 21.92 20.34
N GLN A 234 -18.51 22.73 21.24
CA GLN A 234 -18.10 24.11 20.94
C GLN A 234 -16.90 24.11 20.00
N LEU A 235 -15.88 23.31 20.31
CA LEU A 235 -14.71 23.15 19.46
C LEU A 235 -15.08 22.57 18.08
N SER A 236 -15.97 21.57 18.04
CA SER A 236 -16.50 21.05 16.77
C SER A 236 -17.21 22.11 15.93
N ASN A 237 -18.00 23.01 16.54
CA ASN A 237 -18.64 24.11 15.80
C ASN A 237 -17.62 25.12 15.24
N ILE A 238 -16.55 25.42 15.99
CA ILE A 238 -15.45 26.27 15.50
C ILE A 238 -14.82 25.63 14.26
N ILE A 239 -14.47 24.35 14.34
CA ILE A 239 -13.87 23.61 13.22
C ILE A 239 -14.83 23.60 12.02
N ILE A 240 -16.13 23.34 12.24
CA ILE A 240 -17.15 23.38 11.17
C ILE A 240 -17.18 24.76 10.50
N ASN A 241 -17.17 25.85 11.26
CA ASN A 241 -17.20 27.20 10.70
C ASN A 241 -15.98 27.46 9.82
N GLU A 242 -14.78 27.08 10.26
CA GLU A 242 -13.57 27.21 9.45
C GLU A 242 -13.61 26.32 8.18
N ILE A 243 -14.20 25.12 8.26
CA ILE A 243 -14.41 24.26 7.09
C ILE A 243 -15.40 24.88 6.11
N LEU A 244 -16.47 25.51 6.58
CA LEU A 244 -17.45 26.18 5.74
C LEU A 244 -16.86 27.45 5.08
N GLU A 245 -15.99 28.16 5.79
CA GLU A 245 -15.33 29.38 5.29
C GLU A 245 -14.23 29.08 4.26
N TYR A 246 -13.35 28.09 4.54
CA TYR A 246 -12.16 27.82 3.72
C TYR A 246 -12.28 26.61 2.80
N GLY A 247 -13.26 25.74 3.02
CA GLY A 247 -13.36 24.43 2.37
C GLY A 247 -12.58 23.35 3.11
N ALA A 248 -13.09 22.11 3.07
CA ALA A 248 -12.56 20.99 3.84
C ALA A 248 -11.09 20.67 3.51
N GLU A 249 -10.74 20.70 2.22
CA GLU A 249 -9.37 20.47 1.76
C GLU A 249 -8.36 21.52 2.22
N ASN A 250 -8.81 22.68 2.71
CA ASN A 250 -7.98 23.77 3.21
C ASN A 250 -7.86 23.79 4.75
N VAL A 251 -8.42 22.78 5.42
CA VAL A 251 -8.35 22.60 6.88
C VAL A 251 -7.53 21.37 7.23
N LEU A 252 -6.57 21.54 8.15
CA LEU A 252 -5.72 20.47 8.70
C LEU A 252 -5.95 20.35 10.20
N ILE A 253 -6.16 19.13 10.67
CA ILE A 253 -6.16 18.79 12.10
C ILE A 253 -4.89 17.98 12.38
N LEU A 254 -4.05 18.51 13.26
CA LEU A 254 -2.82 17.88 13.73
C LEU A 254 -2.97 17.41 15.16
N SER A 255 -2.46 16.22 15.45
CA SER A 255 -2.42 15.64 16.80
C SER A 255 -1.16 14.79 16.95
N PRO A 256 -0.61 14.58 18.15
CA PRO A 256 0.49 13.63 18.35
C PRO A 256 0.12 12.20 17.91
N SER A 257 -1.17 11.84 17.99
CA SER A 257 -1.73 10.57 17.52
C SER A 257 -3.08 10.76 16.85
N VAL A 258 -3.35 10.00 15.78
CA VAL A 258 -4.61 10.06 15.03
C VAL A 258 -5.48 8.84 15.35
N GLU A 259 -5.06 7.63 14.93
CA GLU A 259 -5.89 6.43 15.03
C GLU A 259 -6.30 6.05 16.46
N LYS A 260 -5.45 6.35 17.46
CA LYS A 260 -5.67 5.97 18.86
C LYS A 260 -6.15 7.13 19.73
N SER A 261 -6.26 8.32 19.16
CA SER A 261 -6.65 9.50 19.92
C SER A 261 -8.17 9.54 20.07
N SER A 262 -8.64 9.24 21.27
CA SER A 262 -10.05 9.38 21.66
C SER A 262 -10.55 10.81 21.46
N ASN A 263 -9.69 11.81 21.64
CA ASN A 263 -10.05 13.22 21.40
C ASN A 263 -10.32 13.49 19.91
N ILE A 264 -9.45 13.00 19.00
CA ILE A 264 -9.65 13.15 17.55
C ILE A 264 -10.89 12.39 17.07
N GLN A 265 -11.08 11.18 17.59
CA GLN A 265 -12.28 10.40 17.36
C GLN A 265 -13.55 11.13 17.81
N ASN A 266 -13.57 11.64 19.05
CA ASN A 266 -14.71 12.36 19.59
C ASN A 266 -15.02 13.60 18.75
N ILE A 267 -14.01 14.35 18.32
CA ILE A 267 -14.17 15.53 17.46
C ILE A 267 -14.74 15.16 16.09
N THR A 268 -14.17 14.16 15.41
CA THR A 268 -14.64 13.75 14.07
C THR A 268 -16.07 13.20 14.12
N ASN A 269 -16.39 12.37 15.13
CA ASN A 269 -17.75 11.87 15.37
C ASN A 269 -18.73 13.02 15.67
N THR A 270 -18.37 13.94 16.56
CA THR A 270 -19.23 15.08 16.95
C THR A 270 -19.47 16.01 15.76
N ILE A 271 -18.46 16.29 14.92
CA ILE A 271 -18.63 17.07 13.70
C ILE A 271 -19.62 16.38 12.75
N SER A 272 -19.44 15.07 12.51
CA SER A 272 -20.33 14.28 11.66
C SER A 272 -21.79 14.34 12.15
N GLU A 273 -22.00 14.30 13.46
CA GLU A 273 -23.34 14.43 14.07
C GLU A 273 -23.94 15.82 13.90
N ILE A 274 -23.18 16.89 14.21
CA ILE A 274 -23.66 18.27 14.10
C ILE A 274 -24.02 18.61 12.64
N VAL A 275 -23.16 18.26 11.69
CA VAL A 275 -23.38 18.48 10.26
C VAL A 275 -24.69 17.85 9.81
N ARG A 276 -24.93 16.60 10.23
CA ARG A 276 -26.16 15.88 9.92
C ARG A 276 -27.40 16.52 10.57
N GLN A 277 -27.34 16.87 11.86
CA GLN A 277 -28.45 17.48 12.59
C GLN A 277 -28.85 18.84 12.02
N LYS A 278 -27.86 19.65 11.61
CA LYS A 278 -28.08 20.98 11.03
C LYS A 278 -28.42 20.94 9.53
N GLY A 279 -28.39 19.78 8.88
CA GLY A 279 -28.62 19.65 7.44
C GLY A 279 -27.56 20.34 6.58
N LEU A 280 -26.33 20.48 7.10
CA LEU A 280 -25.20 21.07 6.39
C LEU A 280 -24.65 20.10 5.33
N ASP A 281 -23.81 20.60 4.43
CA ASP A 281 -23.09 19.74 3.49
C ASP A 281 -22.18 18.74 4.24
N GLU A 282 -22.15 17.50 3.76
CA GLU A 282 -21.34 16.43 4.35
C GLU A 282 -19.87 16.86 4.43
N ILE A 283 -19.27 16.70 5.62
CA ILE A 283 -17.85 16.89 5.87
C ILE A 283 -17.19 15.52 5.91
N HIS A 284 -16.20 15.33 5.05
CA HIS A 284 -15.43 14.08 4.95
C HIS A 284 -14.05 14.27 5.56
N PHE A 285 -13.51 13.20 6.14
CA PHE A 285 -12.21 13.17 6.79
C PHE A 285 -11.28 12.17 6.11
N HIS A 286 -9.99 12.50 6.11
CA HIS A 286 -8.94 11.52 5.89
C HIS A 286 -8.03 11.46 7.11
N LEU A 287 -8.02 10.32 7.80
CA LEU A 287 -7.13 10.04 8.93
C LEU A 287 -5.93 9.28 8.40
N THR A 288 -4.73 9.83 8.61
CA THR A 288 -3.49 9.15 8.23
C THR A 288 -3.17 8.01 9.18
N LYS A 289 -2.70 6.89 8.62
CA LYS A 289 -2.31 5.64 9.28
C LYS A 289 -0.82 5.37 9.17
N ASN A 290 -0.22 5.78 8.06
CA ASN A 290 1.20 5.65 7.76
C ASN A 290 1.69 6.85 6.92
N GLU A 291 3.01 6.94 6.73
CA GLU A 291 3.62 8.04 5.96
C GLU A 291 3.26 7.98 4.46
N ASP A 292 2.95 6.80 3.93
CA ASP A 292 2.56 6.61 2.53
C ASP A 292 1.17 7.18 2.20
N ASP A 293 0.30 7.36 3.20
CA ASP A 293 -1.05 7.89 2.99
C ASP A 293 -1.04 9.28 2.35
N LEU A 294 0.01 10.06 2.62
CA LEU A 294 0.18 11.41 2.08
C LEU A 294 0.71 11.41 0.64
N ASN A 295 1.23 10.26 0.18
CA ASN A 295 1.67 10.05 -1.20
C ASN A 295 0.51 9.69 -2.14
N LYS A 296 -0.73 9.58 -1.65
CA LYS A 296 -1.93 9.23 -2.44
C LYS A 296 -2.41 10.32 -3.41
N GLY A 297 -1.79 11.50 -3.36
CA GLY A 297 -2.05 12.60 -4.29
C GLY A 297 -3.19 13.54 -3.89
N ASP A 298 -3.22 14.73 -4.50
CA ASP A 298 -4.18 15.79 -4.15
C ASP A 298 -5.63 15.43 -4.52
N GLU A 299 -5.82 14.62 -5.56
CA GLU A 299 -7.15 14.13 -5.95
C GLU A 299 -7.77 13.26 -4.85
N PHE A 300 -6.97 12.44 -4.16
CA PHE A 300 -7.44 11.61 -3.06
C PHE A 300 -7.85 12.44 -1.83
N LEU A 301 -7.11 13.52 -1.55
CA LEU A 301 -7.36 14.42 -0.41
C LEU A 301 -8.41 15.50 -0.69
N LYS A 302 -8.91 15.59 -1.92
CA LYS A 302 -9.88 16.59 -2.34
C LYS A 302 -11.19 16.47 -1.55
N ASN A 303 -11.78 17.61 -1.20
CA ASN A 303 -13.05 17.71 -0.44
C ASN A 303 -13.00 17.06 0.95
N LYS A 304 -11.81 16.86 1.54
CA LYS A 304 -11.64 16.21 2.84
C LYS A 304 -10.82 17.06 3.79
N VAL A 305 -11.22 17.06 5.05
CA VAL A 305 -10.39 17.53 6.17
C VAL A 305 -9.30 16.50 6.39
N LEU A 306 -8.04 16.92 6.28
CA LEU A 306 -6.91 16.06 6.57
C LEU A 306 -6.69 16.04 8.09
N VAL A 307 -6.63 14.85 8.68
CA VAL A 307 -6.32 14.62 10.09
C VAL A 307 -5.04 13.80 10.15
N SER A 308 -3.96 14.41 10.65
CA SER A 308 -2.61 13.85 10.56
C SER A 308 -1.85 13.92 11.86
N THR A 309 -0.83 13.07 12.00
CA THR A 309 0.15 13.22 13.08
C THR A 309 1.07 14.41 12.82
N TYR A 310 1.72 14.95 13.87
CA TYR A 310 2.73 16.00 13.72
C TYR A 310 3.87 15.58 12.77
N ASN A 311 4.33 14.33 12.87
CA ASN A 311 5.40 13.79 12.02
C ASN A 311 5.01 13.79 10.54
N GLN A 312 3.86 13.20 10.24
CA GLN A 312 3.37 13.05 8.87
C GLN A 312 3.06 14.40 8.21
N ALA A 313 2.74 15.44 8.99
CA ALA A 313 2.44 16.76 8.44
C ALA A 313 3.64 17.50 7.82
N LYS A 314 4.87 16.97 7.93
CA LYS A 314 6.04 17.60 7.29
C LYS A 314 5.84 17.65 5.76
N GLY A 315 6.07 18.82 5.17
CA GLY A 315 5.79 19.10 3.76
C GLY A 315 4.34 19.44 3.41
N ILE A 316 3.39 19.28 4.35
CA ILE A 316 1.98 19.62 4.13
C ILE A 316 1.70 21.04 4.61
N GLU A 317 0.87 21.76 3.86
CA GLU A 317 0.46 23.10 4.19
C GLU A 317 -1.04 23.27 3.93
N ARG A 318 -1.73 24.01 4.81
CA ARG A 318 -3.16 24.33 4.69
C ARG A 318 -3.44 25.75 5.15
N ASP A 319 -4.57 26.31 4.72
CA ASP A 319 -4.95 27.67 5.11
C ASP A 319 -5.25 27.76 6.60
N VAL A 320 -5.98 26.77 7.14
CA VAL A 320 -6.31 26.68 8.57
C VAL A 320 -5.73 25.40 9.17
N VAL A 321 -5.05 25.52 10.31
CA VAL A 321 -4.47 24.38 11.03
C VAL A 321 -4.90 24.40 12.49
N PHE A 322 -5.43 23.28 12.97
CA PHE A 322 -5.68 23.02 14.39
C PHE A 322 -4.59 22.07 14.93
N VAL A 323 -3.87 22.47 15.96
CA VAL A 323 -2.80 21.71 16.60
C VAL A 323 -3.28 21.23 17.97
N PHE A 324 -3.77 20.00 18.04
CA PHE A 324 -4.29 19.33 19.23
C PHE A 324 -3.18 18.77 20.10
N GLY A 325 -3.29 18.89 21.42
CA GLY A 325 -2.26 18.41 22.34
C GLY A 325 -1.04 19.33 22.32
N PHE A 326 -1.28 20.64 22.22
CA PHE A 326 -0.25 21.68 22.34
C PHE A 326 -0.04 22.05 23.82
N ASP A 327 0.24 21.02 24.61
CA ASP A 327 0.36 21.06 26.07
C ASP A 327 1.25 19.90 26.53
N ARG A 328 1.51 19.82 27.84
CA ARG A 328 2.48 18.87 28.40
C ARG A 328 2.09 17.40 28.25
N SER A 329 0.84 17.08 27.88
CA SER A 329 0.44 15.71 27.49
C SER A 329 1.32 15.13 26.39
N TYR A 330 1.85 15.98 25.49
CA TYR A 330 2.77 15.54 24.45
C TYR A 330 3.99 14.82 25.03
N TYR A 331 4.61 15.39 26.07
CA TYR A 331 5.74 14.76 26.76
C TYR A 331 5.27 13.62 27.67
N LYS A 332 4.07 13.69 28.26
CA LYS A 332 3.53 12.58 29.08
C LYS A 332 3.33 11.30 28.27
N TYR A 333 2.85 11.39 27.03
CA TYR A 333 2.40 10.22 26.27
C TYR A 333 3.27 9.86 25.06
N TYR A 334 3.98 10.81 24.45
CA TYR A 334 4.66 10.61 23.17
C TYR A 334 6.16 10.88 23.22
N ALA A 335 6.58 11.93 23.94
CA ALA A 335 7.97 12.35 24.07
C ALA A 335 8.49 12.21 25.51
N LYS A 336 8.17 11.09 26.17
CA LYS A 336 8.48 10.82 27.60
C LYS A 336 9.93 11.10 27.98
N ASN A 337 10.84 10.77 27.09
CA ASN A 337 12.28 10.80 27.34
C ASN A 337 12.98 12.04 26.75
N GLU A 338 12.21 12.95 26.15
CA GLU A 338 12.75 14.16 25.55
C GLU A 338 12.92 15.28 26.58
N LYS A 339 13.95 16.12 26.40
CA LYS A 339 14.13 17.32 27.23
C LYS A 339 12.88 18.21 27.11
N GLN A 340 12.30 18.53 28.26
CA GLN A 340 11.07 19.33 28.34
C GLN A 340 11.34 20.83 28.45
N ASP A 341 12.58 21.26 28.69
CA ASP A 341 12.95 22.68 28.88
C ASP A 341 13.28 23.40 27.55
N THR A 342 13.31 22.63 26.47
CA THR A 342 13.54 23.10 25.11
C THR A 342 12.45 22.62 24.16
N PRO A 343 12.00 23.48 23.24
CA PRO A 343 11.01 23.12 22.24
C PRO A 343 11.57 22.07 21.28
N GLN A 344 10.76 21.04 21.00
CA GLN A 344 11.10 19.97 20.07
C GLN A 344 10.79 20.39 18.63
N ASN A 345 11.65 20.00 17.67
CA ASN A 345 11.51 20.32 16.25
C ASN A 345 10.14 19.95 15.66
N ILE A 346 9.57 18.84 16.12
CA ILE A 346 8.23 18.38 15.74
C ILE A 346 7.11 19.38 16.06
N LEU A 347 7.22 20.13 17.15
CA LEU A 347 6.26 21.17 17.53
C LEU A 347 6.43 22.42 16.66
N TYR A 348 7.68 22.73 16.25
CA TYR A 348 7.95 23.77 15.26
C TYR A 348 7.37 23.40 13.90
N VAL A 349 7.50 22.14 13.47
CA VAL A 349 6.86 21.64 12.26
C VAL A 349 5.34 21.83 12.35
N ALA A 350 4.70 21.39 13.44
CA ALA A 350 3.25 21.56 13.62
C ALA A 350 2.80 23.02 13.53
N CYS A 351 3.52 23.95 14.18
CA CYS A 351 3.18 25.38 14.19
C CYS A 351 3.42 26.09 12.86
N THR A 352 4.19 25.49 11.94
CA THR A 352 4.57 26.12 10.66
C THR A 352 3.80 25.59 9.46
N ARG A 353 2.73 24.80 9.67
CA ARG A 353 1.90 24.24 8.58
C ARG A 353 0.81 25.19 8.08
N ALA A 354 0.45 26.22 8.85
CA ALA A 354 -0.63 27.16 8.54
C ALA A 354 -0.20 28.27 7.59
N LYS A 355 -1.09 28.66 6.66
CA LYS A 355 -0.92 29.83 5.79
C LYS A 355 -1.70 31.06 6.26
N LYS A 356 -2.90 30.85 6.81
CA LYS A 356 -3.83 31.95 7.17
C LYS A 356 -4.17 31.96 8.66
N LYS A 357 -4.70 30.87 9.21
CA LYS A 357 -5.13 30.76 10.62
C LYS A 357 -4.51 29.54 11.29
N ILE A 358 -4.06 29.72 12.54
CA ILE A 358 -3.60 28.62 13.39
C ILE A 358 -4.34 28.64 14.72
N TRP A 359 -4.78 27.46 15.13
CA TRP A 359 -5.42 27.18 16.41
C TRP A 359 -4.53 26.22 17.21
N LEU A 360 -3.98 26.67 18.32
CA LEU A 360 -3.28 25.82 19.29
C LEU A 360 -4.31 25.35 20.30
N VAL A 361 -4.60 24.05 20.31
CA VAL A 361 -5.64 23.44 21.15
C VAL A 361 -4.97 22.74 22.33
N HIS A 362 -5.17 23.32 23.51
CA HIS A 362 -4.59 22.89 24.79
C HIS A 362 -5.65 22.14 25.58
N ASP A 363 -5.34 20.91 26.01
CA ASP A 363 -6.21 20.16 26.91
C ASP A 363 -6.09 20.70 28.34
N VAL A 364 -7.20 21.20 28.91
CA VAL A 364 -7.22 21.86 30.23
C VAL A 364 -6.85 20.92 31.38
N GLN A 365 -6.82 19.61 31.14
CA GLN A 365 -6.35 18.61 32.09
C GLN A 365 -4.80 18.53 32.17
N ASN A 366 -4.08 19.30 31.36
CA ASN A 366 -2.63 19.28 31.27
C ASN A 366 -2.03 20.67 31.51
N LYS A 367 -0.75 20.68 31.90
CA LYS A 367 0.02 21.90 32.10
C LYS A 367 0.53 22.49 30.77
N PHE A 368 0.98 23.74 30.80
CA PHE A 368 1.75 24.28 29.70
C PHE A 368 3.07 23.52 29.52
N PHE A 369 3.65 23.63 28.33
CA PHE A 369 5.02 23.18 28.10
C PHE A 369 5.99 23.96 29.00
N LYS A 370 6.99 23.31 29.62
CA LYS A 370 7.95 24.01 30.50
C LYS A 370 8.74 25.11 29.80
N TRP A 371 9.00 24.95 28.50
CA TRP A 371 9.67 25.96 27.69
C TRP A 371 8.76 27.13 27.27
N ILE A 372 7.45 27.04 27.54
CA ILE A 372 6.48 28.13 27.40
C ILE A 372 6.23 28.73 28.78
N ASP A 373 6.74 29.93 29.01
CA ASP A 373 6.38 30.73 30.17
C ASP A 373 4.95 31.26 30.00
N SER A 374 4.02 30.70 30.79
CA SER A 374 2.59 31.03 30.70
C SER A 374 2.34 32.53 30.90
N ASN A 375 3.02 33.19 31.84
CA ASN A 375 2.91 34.64 32.05
C ASN A 375 3.36 35.42 30.82
N LYS A 376 4.44 35.00 30.14
CA LYS A 376 4.88 35.64 28.91
C LYS A 376 3.88 35.47 27.77
N VAL A 377 3.30 34.29 27.56
CA VAL A 377 2.29 34.10 26.51
C VAL A 377 1.06 34.97 26.78
N LEU A 378 0.60 35.01 28.04
CA LEU A 378 -0.57 35.79 28.44
C LEU A 378 -0.40 37.30 28.24
N ASN A 379 0.83 37.79 28.44
CA ASN A 379 1.18 39.19 28.23
C ASN A 379 1.37 39.55 26.74
N ARG A 380 1.49 38.56 25.85
CA ARG A 380 1.63 38.77 24.38
C ARG A 380 0.29 38.74 23.65
N GLN A 381 -0.67 39.53 24.13
CA GLN A 381 -1.97 39.70 23.47
C GLN A 381 -1.86 40.38 22.09
N ASP A 382 -0.71 40.97 21.77
CA ASP A 382 -0.35 41.45 20.43
C ASP A 382 -0.18 40.29 19.43
N LEU A 383 0.31 39.13 19.88
CA LEU A 383 0.54 37.94 19.06
C LEU A 383 -0.55 36.87 19.19
N VAL A 384 -1.09 36.70 20.39
CA VAL A 384 -1.96 35.58 20.75
C VAL A 384 -3.35 36.08 21.11
N GLU A 385 -4.37 35.41 20.60
CA GLU A 385 -5.77 35.57 20.97
C GLU A 385 -6.22 34.34 21.76
N PHE A 386 -6.49 34.51 23.05
CA PHE A 386 -6.97 33.42 23.90
C PHE A 386 -8.47 33.21 23.72
N GLN A 387 -8.85 31.96 23.50
CA GLN A 387 -10.22 31.51 23.31
C GLN A 387 -10.59 30.55 24.43
N ASN A 388 -11.85 30.64 24.86
CA ASN A 388 -12.37 29.88 25.99
C ASN A 388 -11.61 30.10 27.32
N THR A 389 -11.33 31.36 27.64
CA THR A 389 -10.52 31.76 28.81
C THR A 389 -11.13 31.40 30.17
N LYS A 390 -12.40 30.97 30.23
CA LYS A 390 -13.00 30.49 31.48
C LYS A 390 -12.32 29.23 32.00
N GLU A 391 -11.90 28.34 31.10
CA GLU A 391 -11.22 27.08 31.44
C GLU A 391 -9.72 27.29 31.74
N LEU A 392 -9.15 28.45 31.43
CA LEU A 392 -7.75 28.78 31.74
C LEU A 392 -7.47 28.70 33.25
N PHE A 393 -8.48 28.94 34.09
CA PHE A 393 -8.36 28.81 35.54
C PHE A 393 -7.99 27.38 35.97
N GLU A 394 -8.53 26.35 35.31
CA GLU A 394 -8.21 24.95 35.60
C GLU A 394 -6.73 24.65 35.30
N VAL A 395 -6.20 25.21 34.22
CA VAL A 395 -4.78 25.07 33.86
C VAL A 395 -3.88 25.71 34.93
N PHE A 396 -4.18 26.92 35.38
CA PHE A 396 -3.38 27.55 36.45
C PHE A 396 -3.46 26.81 37.78
N LYS A 397 -4.62 26.23 38.08
CA LYS A 397 -4.79 25.38 39.24
C LYS A 397 -3.84 24.18 39.15
N LEU A 398 -3.73 23.54 37.98
CA LEU A 398 -2.79 22.45 37.74
C LEU A 398 -1.32 22.90 37.89
N GLU A 399 -0.96 24.08 37.40
CA GLU A 399 0.41 24.61 37.52
C GLU A 399 0.90 24.71 38.98
N SER A 400 -0.02 24.88 39.95
CA SER A 400 0.31 24.99 41.37
C SER A 400 0.66 23.68 42.10
N TYR A 401 0.41 22.51 41.49
CA TYR A 401 0.70 21.21 42.10
C TYR A 401 2.04 20.64 41.61
N GLU A 402 2.81 20.00 42.48
CA GLU A 402 3.95 19.17 42.04
C GLU A 402 3.44 17.90 41.34
N GLU A 403 4.06 17.51 40.23
CA GLU A 403 3.68 16.30 39.50
C GLU A 403 4.34 15.07 40.11
N GLU A 404 3.54 14.07 40.49
CA GLU A 404 4.04 12.71 40.67
C GLU A 404 4.35 12.10 39.28
N ILE A 405 5.56 11.56 39.13
CA ILE A 405 5.95 10.83 37.92
C ILE A 405 5.31 9.44 38.02
N GLU A 406 4.11 9.27 37.47
CA GLU A 406 3.56 7.93 37.24
C GLU A 406 4.35 7.27 36.09
N GLU A 407 5.24 6.34 36.44
CA GLU A 407 5.82 5.40 35.48
C GLU A 407 4.75 4.38 35.06
N ASP A 408 3.90 4.77 34.11
CA ASP A 408 2.94 3.84 33.50
C ASP A 408 3.66 2.62 32.90
N ALA A 409 3.12 1.43 33.18
CA ALA A 409 3.48 0.19 32.50
C ALA A 409 3.17 0.33 30.99
N THR A 410 4.17 0.76 30.21
CA THR A 410 4.01 0.94 28.76
C THR A 410 3.78 -0.42 28.09
N ASN A 411 2.57 -0.64 27.58
CA ASN A 411 2.22 -1.79 26.76
C ASN A 411 2.56 -1.51 25.29
N PHE A 412 3.22 -2.45 24.62
CA PHE A 412 3.64 -2.35 23.22
C PHE A 412 2.77 -3.23 22.34
N ARG A 413 1.95 -2.64 21.46
CA ARG A 413 1.28 -3.44 20.42
C ARG A 413 2.29 -3.84 19.35
N THR A 414 2.15 -5.04 18.80
CA THR A 414 3.05 -5.54 17.75
C THR A 414 3.19 -4.56 16.59
N VAL A 415 2.08 -3.98 16.12
CA VAL A 415 2.09 -3.01 15.00
C VAL A 415 2.91 -1.75 15.28
N ASP A 416 3.04 -1.36 16.55
CA ASP A 416 3.85 -0.20 16.95
C ASP A 416 5.33 -0.58 17.06
N LEU A 417 5.59 -1.81 17.53
CA LEU A 417 6.92 -2.36 17.75
C LEU A 417 7.70 -2.51 16.44
N VAL A 418 7.03 -2.90 15.34
CA VAL A 418 7.67 -3.16 14.04
C VAL A 418 7.94 -1.91 13.21
N LYS A 419 7.25 -0.80 13.49
CA LYS A 419 7.37 0.49 12.77
C LYS A 419 8.50 1.35 13.35
N PHE A 420 9.02 2.30 12.56
CA PHE A 420 9.95 3.34 13.03
C PHE A 420 11.21 2.77 13.72
N LEU A 421 11.88 1.85 13.03
CA LEU A 421 13.18 1.33 13.44
C LEU A 421 14.28 2.14 12.74
N ASP A 422 15.37 2.44 13.44
CA ASP A 422 16.57 3.00 12.79
C ASP A 422 17.02 2.07 11.65
N TYR A 423 17.47 2.64 10.53
CA TYR A 423 17.83 1.89 9.33
C TYR A 423 18.94 0.83 9.55
N LYS A 424 19.91 1.05 10.45
CA LYS A 424 20.94 0.06 10.78
C LYS A 424 20.32 -1.12 11.50
N LEU A 425 19.49 -0.82 12.48
CA LEU A 425 18.79 -1.84 13.23
C LEU A 425 17.85 -2.63 12.31
N GLU A 426 17.11 -1.93 11.44
CA GLU A 426 16.25 -2.55 10.45
C GLU A 426 17.05 -3.43 9.48
N ASN A 427 18.19 -2.95 8.98
CA ASN A 427 19.07 -3.73 8.11
C ASN A 427 19.60 -4.99 8.82
N PHE A 428 19.99 -4.88 10.10
CA PHE A 428 20.41 -6.02 10.91
C PHE A 428 19.27 -7.01 11.14
N ILE A 429 18.09 -6.56 11.60
CA ILE A 429 16.91 -7.42 11.80
C ILE A 429 16.55 -8.16 10.52
N LYS A 430 16.49 -7.44 9.37
CA LYS A 430 16.15 -8.08 8.11
C LYS A 430 17.16 -9.18 7.74
N SER A 431 18.44 -9.05 8.13
CA SER A 431 19.46 -10.06 7.85
C SER A 431 19.25 -11.37 8.62
N LYS A 432 18.54 -11.29 9.76
CA LYS A 432 18.17 -12.43 10.61
C LYS A 432 16.84 -13.08 10.23
N ILE A 433 16.04 -12.42 9.39
CA ILE A 433 14.76 -12.98 8.94
C ILE A 433 15.01 -14.02 7.83
N GLY A 434 14.82 -15.29 8.19
CA GLY A 434 14.84 -16.42 7.26
C GLY A 434 13.43 -16.71 6.75
N ILE A 435 13.25 -16.86 5.45
CA ILE A 435 11.96 -17.21 4.84
C ILE A 435 12.13 -18.26 3.76
N GLN A 436 11.08 -19.07 3.57
CA GLN A 436 10.93 -19.93 2.40
C GLN A 436 9.51 -19.83 1.82
N LYS A 437 9.32 -20.33 0.60
CA LYS A 437 7.97 -20.48 0.04
C LYS A 437 7.17 -21.46 0.91
N TYR A 438 5.92 -21.13 1.20
CA TYR A 438 4.97 -22.06 1.80
C TYR A 438 3.97 -22.51 0.75
N GLU A 439 3.93 -23.81 0.46
CA GLU A 439 2.98 -24.37 -0.51
C GLU A 439 1.76 -24.94 0.22
N SER A 440 0.60 -24.34 0.00
CA SER A 440 -0.69 -24.87 0.46
C SER A 440 -1.40 -25.61 -0.67
N LEU A 441 -2.44 -26.40 -0.35
CA LEU A 441 -3.35 -26.97 -1.36
C LEU A 441 -4.08 -25.88 -2.17
N ALA A 442 -4.04 -24.63 -1.71
CA ALA A 442 -4.62 -23.48 -2.40
C ALA A 442 -3.75 -22.96 -3.56
N LYS A 443 -2.53 -23.48 -3.77
CA LYS A 443 -1.60 -23.01 -4.83
C LYS A 443 -2.15 -23.10 -6.25
N GLU A 444 -3.11 -23.99 -6.48
CA GLU A 444 -3.78 -24.21 -7.77
C GLU A 444 -4.94 -23.22 -8.00
N ILE A 445 -5.29 -22.39 -7.02
CA ILE A 445 -6.37 -21.43 -7.17
C ILE A 445 -5.82 -20.16 -7.80
N ASN A 446 -6.31 -19.86 -9.00
CA ASN A 446 -6.06 -18.57 -9.61
C ASN A 446 -6.76 -17.44 -8.85
N THR A 447 -5.98 -16.43 -8.46
CA THR A 447 -6.43 -15.21 -7.77
C THR A 447 -6.36 -13.95 -8.62
N ASP A 448 -6.24 -14.05 -9.95
CA ASP A 448 -6.30 -12.89 -10.86
C ASP A 448 -7.52 -12.00 -10.63
N PHE A 449 -8.65 -12.59 -10.21
CA PHE A 449 -9.86 -11.84 -9.88
C PHE A 449 -9.69 -10.90 -8.69
N PHE A 450 -8.75 -11.16 -7.78
CA PHE A 450 -8.43 -10.25 -6.68
C PHE A 450 -7.54 -9.09 -7.09
N LYS A 451 -6.82 -9.19 -8.21
CA LYS A 451 -6.00 -8.07 -8.73
C LYS A 451 -6.86 -6.86 -9.09
N ASN A 452 -8.10 -7.11 -9.53
CA ASN A 452 -9.07 -6.07 -9.87
C ASN A 452 -9.82 -5.50 -8.65
N ILE A 453 -9.63 -6.07 -7.45
CA ILE A 453 -10.16 -5.47 -6.22
C ILE A 453 -9.30 -4.26 -5.91
N THR A 454 -9.92 -3.10 -6.09
CA THR A 454 -9.31 -1.80 -5.82
C THR A 454 -9.06 -1.59 -4.33
N SER A 455 -8.01 -0.86 -4.00
CA SER A 455 -7.75 -0.33 -2.66
C SER A 455 -8.40 1.04 -2.43
N GLN A 456 -8.99 1.63 -3.47
CA GLN A 456 -9.63 2.95 -3.41
C GLN A 456 -10.96 2.95 -4.17
N ILE A 457 -11.96 3.65 -3.64
CA ILE A 457 -13.25 3.86 -4.31
C ILE A 457 -13.52 5.36 -4.46
N THR A 458 -14.19 5.74 -5.53
CA THR A 458 -14.67 7.12 -5.71
C THR A 458 -16.16 7.15 -5.44
N VAL A 459 -16.57 7.98 -4.48
CA VAL A 459 -17.97 8.20 -4.14
C VAL A 459 -18.40 9.52 -4.77
N SER A 460 -19.49 9.48 -5.53
CA SER A 460 -20.07 10.64 -6.21
C SER A 460 -21.46 10.92 -5.64
N ARG A 461 -21.55 11.91 -4.74
CA ARG A 461 -22.81 12.42 -4.19
C ARG A 461 -22.96 13.89 -4.55
N LYS A 462 -23.24 14.77 -3.57
CA LYS A 462 -23.14 16.22 -3.74
C LYS A 462 -21.73 16.68 -4.09
N LYS A 463 -20.72 16.01 -3.50
CA LYS A 463 -19.29 16.20 -3.78
C LYS A 463 -18.69 14.85 -4.19
N VAL A 464 -17.64 14.91 -5.00
CA VAL A 464 -16.84 13.74 -5.38
C VAL A 464 -15.65 13.64 -4.43
N TYR A 465 -15.45 12.47 -3.84
CA TYR A 465 -14.32 12.18 -2.97
C TYR A 465 -13.89 10.72 -3.12
N THR A 466 -12.65 10.42 -2.74
CA THR A 466 -12.07 9.07 -2.89
C THR A 466 -11.73 8.48 -1.53
N GLU A 467 -12.22 7.28 -1.22
CA GLU A 467 -11.93 6.56 0.02
C GLU A 467 -10.91 5.45 -0.15
N ASP A 468 -10.08 5.24 0.86
CA ASP A 468 -9.23 4.05 0.95
C ASP A 468 -10.00 2.90 1.62
N VAL A 469 -10.13 1.78 0.90
CA VAL A 469 -10.84 0.58 1.34
C VAL A 469 -9.91 -0.60 1.59
N SER A 470 -8.59 -0.40 1.58
CA SER A 470 -7.58 -1.44 1.79
C SER A 470 -7.72 -2.13 3.15
N SER A 471 -8.00 -1.38 4.22
CA SER A 471 -8.23 -1.94 5.54
C SER A 471 -9.51 -2.77 5.61
N ILE A 472 -10.57 -2.35 4.89
CA ILE A 472 -11.81 -3.13 4.77
C ILE A 472 -11.54 -4.42 4.00
N ASN A 473 -10.78 -4.36 2.91
CA ASN A 473 -10.39 -5.55 2.14
C ASN A 473 -9.57 -6.53 2.99
N GLY A 474 -8.66 -6.02 3.83
CA GLY A 474 -7.88 -6.84 4.77
C GLY A 474 -8.77 -7.52 5.81
N ALA A 475 -9.59 -6.75 6.54
CA ALA A 475 -10.49 -7.29 7.56
C ALA A 475 -11.56 -8.24 6.98
N LEU A 476 -11.98 -8.03 5.74
CA LEU A 476 -12.95 -8.91 5.06
C LEU A 476 -12.44 -10.35 4.96
N VAL A 477 -11.12 -10.55 4.84
CA VAL A 477 -10.49 -11.87 4.76
C VAL A 477 -10.83 -12.70 6.00
N THR A 478 -10.55 -12.19 7.19
CA THR A 478 -10.83 -12.89 8.46
C THR A 478 -12.33 -12.95 8.75
N VAL A 479 -13.09 -11.88 8.46
CA VAL A 479 -14.56 -11.86 8.59
C VAL A 479 -15.22 -12.96 7.76
N ASN A 480 -14.81 -13.14 6.50
CA ASN A 480 -15.36 -14.19 5.65
C ASN A 480 -15.06 -15.58 6.20
N ALA A 481 -13.83 -15.81 6.71
CA ALA A 481 -13.45 -17.08 7.32
C ALA A 481 -14.25 -17.38 8.61
N MET A 482 -14.43 -16.38 9.49
CA MET A 482 -15.24 -16.52 10.71
C MET A 482 -16.71 -16.84 10.40
N ILE A 483 -17.31 -16.16 9.41
CA ILE A 483 -18.68 -16.43 8.97
C ILE A 483 -18.82 -17.86 8.43
N LYS A 484 -17.81 -18.36 7.70
CA LYS A 484 -17.80 -19.74 7.21
C LYS A 484 -17.65 -20.76 8.33
N LYS A 485 -16.82 -20.49 9.33
CA LYS A 485 -16.65 -21.35 10.51
C LYS A 485 -17.96 -21.48 11.26
N ASN A 486 -18.52 -20.35 11.70
CA ASN A 486 -19.77 -20.32 12.45
C ASN A 486 -20.49 -18.98 12.28
N LYS A 487 -21.37 -18.93 11.29
CA LYS A 487 -22.14 -17.74 10.94
C LYS A 487 -22.97 -17.19 12.10
N LYS A 488 -23.57 -18.08 12.92
CA LYS A 488 -24.41 -17.66 14.04
C LYS A 488 -23.57 -16.99 15.12
N GLU A 489 -22.49 -17.65 15.54
CA GLU A 489 -21.58 -17.14 16.57
C GLU A 489 -20.97 -15.78 16.19
N PHE A 490 -20.51 -15.63 14.94
CA PHE A 490 -20.00 -14.36 14.45
C PHE A 490 -21.05 -13.23 14.55
N LEU A 491 -22.27 -13.49 14.06
CA LEU A 491 -23.34 -12.49 14.04
C LEU A 491 -23.83 -12.15 15.46
N ASP A 492 -23.90 -13.13 16.36
CA ASP A 492 -24.27 -12.93 17.75
C ASP A 492 -23.22 -12.07 18.47
N LYS A 493 -21.92 -12.36 18.28
CA LYS A 493 -20.81 -11.55 18.82
C LYS A 493 -20.86 -10.11 18.30
N LEU A 494 -21.00 -9.92 16.99
CA LEU A 494 -21.11 -8.58 16.41
C LEU A 494 -22.31 -7.80 16.96
N ALA A 495 -23.45 -8.47 17.14
CA ALA A 495 -24.64 -7.84 17.72
C ALA A 495 -24.43 -7.41 19.19
N ILE A 496 -23.66 -8.18 19.97
CA ILE A 496 -23.24 -7.82 21.34
C ILE A 496 -22.32 -6.61 21.28
N ASP A 497 -21.27 -6.64 20.45
CA ASP A 497 -20.28 -5.56 20.38
C ASP A 497 -20.94 -4.22 19.95
N ILE A 498 -21.87 -4.26 19.00
CA ILE A 498 -22.68 -3.09 18.58
C ILE A 498 -23.49 -2.55 19.77
N LYS A 499 -24.16 -3.41 20.54
CA LYS A 499 -24.94 -2.99 21.72
C LYS A 499 -24.03 -2.37 22.78
N THR A 500 -22.85 -2.95 23.01
CA THR A 500 -21.87 -2.46 23.97
C THR A 500 -21.44 -1.03 23.64
N VAL A 501 -21.07 -0.76 22.38
CA VAL A 501 -20.63 0.60 22.00
C VAL A 501 -21.77 1.60 21.93
N ILE A 502 -23.01 1.20 21.63
CA ILE A 502 -24.17 2.12 21.64
C ILE A 502 -24.56 2.49 23.08
N SER A 503 -24.49 1.52 24.00
CA SER A 503 -24.92 1.68 25.40
C SER A 503 -23.82 2.19 26.33
N ALA A 504 -22.60 2.36 25.84
CA ALA A 504 -21.48 2.87 26.63
C ALA A 504 -21.81 4.24 27.25
N THR A 505 -21.54 4.35 28.56
CA THR A 505 -21.76 5.58 29.34
C THR A 505 -20.64 6.59 29.14
N ASN A 506 -19.41 6.10 28.99
CA ASN A 506 -18.25 6.92 28.67
C ASN A 506 -18.35 7.44 27.22
N PRO A 507 -18.38 8.76 26.99
CA PRO A 507 -18.44 9.33 25.65
C PRO A 507 -17.33 8.83 24.72
N ARG A 508 -16.15 8.49 25.25
CA ARG A 508 -15.01 7.94 24.49
C ARG A 508 -15.24 6.52 23.98
N ASP A 509 -16.13 5.77 24.62
CA ASP A 509 -16.46 4.39 24.25
C ASP A 509 -17.77 4.30 23.45
N LYS A 510 -18.51 5.41 23.39
CA LYS A 510 -19.83 5.46 22.80
C LYS A 510 -19.80 5.75 21.30
N VAL A 511 -20.57 4.96 20.54
CA VAL A 511 -20.74 5.15 19.10
C VAL A 511 -22.21 5.45 18.79
N ASN A 512 -22.48 6.66 18.30
CA ASN A 512 -23.85 7.11 18.00
C ASN A 512 -24.24 6.75 16.55
N PHE A 513 -24.56 5.48 16.31
CA PHE A 513 -25.26 5.09 15.08
C PHE A 513 -26.69 5.64 15.08
N SER A 514 -27.16 6.07 13.92
CA SER A 514 -28.55 6.40 13.68
C SER A 514 -29.44 5.17 13.53
N LYS A 515 -30.75 5.38 13.68
CA LYS A 515 -31.73 4.30 13.56
C LYS A 515 -31.67 3.61 12.21
N GLU A 516 -31.45 4.36 11.14
CA GLU A 516 -31.32 3.84 9.78
C GLU A 516 -30.03 3.03 9.59
N GLU A 517 -28.90 3.51 10.13
CA GLU A 517 -27.62 2.79 10.09
C GLU A 517 -27.71 1.45 10.83
N ILE A 518 -28.26 1.45 12.05
CA ILE A 518 -28.48 0.24 12.85
C ILE A 518 -29.41 -0.73 12.11
N LYS A 519 -30.52 -0.23 11.58
CA LYS A 519 -31.47 -1.04 10.80
C LYS A 519 -30.77 -1.69 9.60
N GLN A 520 -30.00 -0.91 8.83
CA GLN A 520 -29.28 -1.42 7.66
C GLN A 520 -28.23 -2.48 8.04
N ILE A 521 -27.48 -2.27 9.13
CA ILE A 521 -26.51 -3.26 9.63
C ILE A 521 -27.23 -4.58 9.98
N TYR A 522 -28.29 -4.52 10.78
CA TYR A 522 -29.04 -5.72 11.17
C TYR A 522 -29.76 -6.38 9.99
N GLU A 523 -30.22 -5.63 8.98
CA GLU A 523 -30.73 -6.20 7.74
C GLU A 523 -29.66 -6.98 6.97
N CYS A 524 -28.43 -6.44 6.87
CA CYS A 524 -27.30 -7.18 6.29
C CYS A 524 -26.98 -8.44 7.11
N CYS A 525 -26.93 -8.36 8.44
CA CYS A 525 -26.73 -9.52 9.32
C CYS A 525 -27.82 -10.59 9.09
N LYS A 526 -29.09 -10.19 8.98
CA LYS A 526 -30.20 -11.09 8.70
C LYS A 526 -30.06 -11.75 7.32
N LYS A 527 -29.70 -10.98 6.28
CA LYS A 527 -29.45 -11.53 4.94
C LYS A 527 -28.28 -12.51 4.95
N ILE A 528 -27.19 -12.20 5.65
CA ILE A 528 -26.07 -13.13 5.85
C ILE A 528 -26.58 -14.40 6.53
N SER A 529 -27.30 -14.30 7.64
CA SER A 529 -27.87 -15.43 8.39
C SER A 529 -28.69 -16.39 7.52
N LEU A 530 -29.59 -15.85 6.69
CA LEU A 530 -30.56 -16.63 5.92
C LEU A 530 -30.02 -17.24 4.62
N ASN A 531 -28.97 -16.66 4.02
CA ASN A 531 -28.52 -17.04 2.69
C ASN A 531 -27.29 -17.94 2.73
N LYS A 532 -27.34 -19.05 1.96
CA LYS A 532 -26.18 -19.93 1.76
C LYS A 532 -25.08 -19.23 0.96
N GLN A 533 -25.44 -18.58 -0.14
CA GLN A 533 -24.52 -17.77 -0.94
C GLN A 533 -24.52 -16.33 -0.42
N LEU A 534 -23.33 -15.83 -0.11
CA LEU A 534 -23.14 -14.50 0.43
C LEU A 534 -23.06 -13.46 -0.70
N ASN A 535 -23.57 -12.26 -0.43
CA ASN A 535 -23.42 -11.11 -1.32
C ASN A 535 -22.25 -10.24 -0.82
N PRO A 536 -21.31 -9.84 -1.70
CA PRO A 536 -20.17 -9.00 -1.31
C PRO A 536 -20.58 -7.68 -0.64
N GLN A 537 -21.65 -7.04 -1.09
CA GLN A 537 -22.12 -5.77 -0.53
C GLN A 537 -22.50 -5.90 0.94
N TRP A 538 -23.17 -6.99 1.33
CA TRP A 538 -23.54 -7.24 2.73
C TRP A 538 -22.31 -7.42 3.60
N LEU A 539 -21.33 -8.19 3.10
CA LEU A 539 -20.10 -8.46 3.82
C LEU A 539 -19.24 -7.21 3.96
N LEU A 540 -19.03 -6.45 2.89
CA LEU A 540 -18.27 -5.19 2.93
C LEU A 540 -18.87 -4.22 3.96
N TYR A 541 -20.19 -4.09 3.98
CA TYR A 541 -20.87 -3.20 4.92
C TYR A 541 -20.78 -3.70 6.37
N VAL A 542 -20.92 -5.01 6.60
CA VAL A 542 -20.78 -5.62 7.93
C VAL A 542 -19.33 -5.56 8.43
N THR A 543 -18.34 -5.77 7.56
CA THR A 543 -16.92 -5.60 7.87
C THR A 543 -16.64 -4.15 8.26
N ASN A 544 -17.16 -3.17 7.50
CA ASN A 544 -17.01 -1.75 7.84
C ASN A 544 -17.65 -1.43 9.20
N ALA A 545 -18.83 -2.01 9.50
CA ALA A 545 -19.48 -1.86 10.80
C ALA A 545 -18.65 -2.47 11.94
N LEU A 546 -18.09 -3.67 11.78
CA LEU A 546 -17.20 -4.30 12.76
C LEU A 546 -15.96 -3.42 13.03
N MET A 547 -15.31 -2.94 11.97
CA MET A 547 -14.17 -2.03 12.10
C MET A 547 -14.55 -0.72 12.81
N THR A 548 -15.77 -0.24 12.60
CA THR A 548 -16.30 0.95 13.28
C THR A 548 -16.53 0.69 14.77
N VAL A 549 -17.01 -0.49 15.13
CA VAL A 549 -17.19 -0.91 16.53
C VAL A 549 -15.84 -1.02 17.25
N GLN A 550 -14.83 -1.60 16.59
CA GLN A 550 -13.47 -1.73 17.12
C GLN A 550 -12.76 -0.39 17.25
N SER A 551 -12.83 0.43 16.20
CA SER A 551 -12.18 1.74 16.17
C SER A 551 -12.93 2.78 16.97
N LYS A 552 -14.25 2.65 17.12
CA LYS A 552 -15.25 3.61 17.66
C LYS A 552 -15.48 4.87 16.79
N ASN A 553 -14.99 4.90 15.55
CA ASN A 553 -15.05 6.09 14.68
C ASN A 553 -16.16 5.97 13.62
N VAL A 554 -17.33 6.53 13.92
CA VAL A 554 -18.50 6.49 13.02
C VAL A 554 -18.43 7.52 11.89
N ALA A 555 -17.61 8.56 12.02
CA ALA A 555 -17.43 9.53 10.94
C ALA A 555 -16.89 8.86 9.66
N ILE A 556 -15.90 7.97 9.81
CA ILE A 556 -15.32 7.21 8.70
C ILE A 556 -16.30 6.17 8.14
N PHE A 557 -17.09 5.53 9.00
CA PHE A 557 -18.15 4.62 8.57
C PHE A 557 -19.12 5.27 7.58
N ARG A 558 -19.57 6.50 7.89
CA ARG A 558 -20.56 7.27 7.11
C ARG A 558 -20.08 7.70 5.73
N GLN A 559 -18.77 7.79 5.53
CA GLN A 559 -18.17 8.11 4.23
C GLN A 559 -18.37 7.01 3.20
N ILE A 560 -18.70 5.78 3.61
CA ILE A 560 -18.99 4.66 2.71
C ILE A 560 -20.39 4.13 3.03
N ALA A 561 -21.39 4.60 2.29
CA ALA A 561 -22.75 4.12 2.48
C ALA A 561 -22.88 2.69 1.97
N TYR A 562 -23.95 2.00 2.40
CA TYR A 562 -24.27 0.66 1.92
C TYR A 562 -24.33 0.58 0.39
N SER A 563 -24.85 1.61 -0.29
CA SER A 563 -24.91 1.69 -1.76
C SER A 563 -23.53 1.74 -2.42
N ASP A 564 -22.50 2.20 -1.71
CA ASP A 564 -21.14 2.38 -2.23
C ASP A 564 -20.28 1.11 -2.05
N CYS A 565 -20.78 0.11 -1.31
CA CYS A 565 -20.12 -1.17 -1.07
C CYS A 565 -20.14 -2.12 -2.29
N THR A 566 -19.61 -1.68 -3.44
CA THR A 566 -19.74 -2.37 -4.74
C THR A 566 -18.42 -2.77 -5.39
N TRP A 567 -17.28 -2.47 -4.76
CA TRP A 567 -15.95 -2.67 -5.35
C TRP A 567 -15.45 -4.13 -5.34
N MET A 568 -16.25 -5.06 -4.81
CA MET A 568 -16.01 -6.49 -4.87
C MET A 568 -17.15 -7.21 -5.57
N LYS A 569 -16.81 -8.12 -6.50
CA LYS A 569 -17.78 -8.92 -7.25
C LYS A 569 -18.10 -10.24 -6.55
N SER A 570 -19.28 -10.81 -6.83
CA SER A 570 -19.70 -12.10 -6.29
C SER A 570 -18.73 -13.23 -6.65
N LYS A 571 -18.15 -13.20 -7.85
CA LYS A 571 -17.10 -14.14 -8.25
C LYS A 571 -15.90 -14.10 -7.31
N SER A 572 -15.44 -12.92 -6.92
CA SER A 572 -14.30 -12.78 -5.99
C SER A 572 -14.59 -13.48 -4.67
N LEU A 573 -15.79 -13.34 -4.13
CA LEU A 573 -16.17 -13.99 -2.88
C LEU A 573 -16.18 -15.52 -2.98
N VAL A 574 -16.69 -16.06 -4.11
CA VAL A 574 -16.64 -17.51 -4.38
C VAL A 574 -15.19 -18.02 -4.44
N TYR A 575 -14.27 -17.26 -5.01
CA TYR A 575 -12.84 -17.62 -5.04
C TYR A 575 -12.19 -17.51 -3.67
N LEU A 576 -12.54 -16.50 -2.87
CA LEU A 576 -12.08 -16.39 -1.48
C LEU A 576 -12.54 -17.59 -0.66
N ASP A 577 -13.79 -18.01 -0.88
CA ASP A 577 -14.36 -19.19 -0.26
C ASP A 577 -13.63 -20.47 -0.66
N LYS A 578 -13.36 -20.66 -1.95
CA LYS A 578 -12.58 -21.80 -2.44
C LYS A 578 -11.16 -21.78 -1.89
N LEU A 579 -10.56 -20.61 -1.81
CA LEU A 579 -9.21 -20.43 -1.29
C LEU A 579 -9.14 -20.88 0.16
N PHE A 580 -10.01 -20.38 1.04
CA PHE A 580 -10.02 -20.79 2.44
C PHE A 580 -10.30 -22.28 2.64
N ASN A 581 -11.22 -22.83 1.87
CA ASN A 581 -11.47 -24.27 1.89
C ASN A 581 -10.20 -25.07 1.58
N ARG A 582 -9.33 -24.59 0.68
CA ARG A 582 -8.05 -25.24 0.40
C ARG A 582 -6.95 -24.89 1.40
N ILE A 583 -6.91 -23.67 1.94
CA ILE A 583 -5.95 -23.27 2.97
C ILE A 583 -6.13 -24.14 4.22
N PHE A 584 -7.38 -24.34 4.64
CA PHE A 584 -7.72 -25.07 5.87
C PHE A 584 -8.15 -26.52 5.60
N ASN A 585 -7.84 -27.10 4.44
CA ASN A 585 -8.16 -28.50 4.09
C ASN A 585 -9.64 -28.91 4.34
N ASN A 586 -10.58 -28.00 4.06
CA ASN A 586 -12.02 -28.11 4.32
C ASN A 586 -12.41 -28.30 5.79
N ASN A 587 -11.50 -28.04 6.74
CA ASN A 587 -11.79 -28.09 8.17
C ASN A 587 -11.53 -26.74 8.84
N LEU A 588 -12.61 -26.02 9.17
CA LEU A 588 -12.56 -24.75 9.88
C LEU A 588 -12.84 -24.90 11.38
N GLU A 589 -13.24 -26.08 11.85
CA GLU A 589 -13.73 -26.27 13.23
C GLU A 589 -12.63 -26.00 14.26
N ASN A 590 -11.40 -26.43 13.96
CA ASN A 590 -10.23 -26.31 14.84
C ASN A 590 -9.41 -25.03 14.63
N ILE A 591 -9.92 -24.07 13.84
CA ILE A 591 -9.21 -22.82 13.54
C ILE A 591 -9.70 -21.72 14.48
N GLU A 592 -8.81 -21.16 15.29
CA GLU A 592 -9.08 -19.95 16.06
C GLU A 592 -8.77 -18.72 15.21
N PHE A 593 -9.62 -17.69 15.23
CA PHE A 593 -9.44 -16.45 14.47
C PHE A 593 -9.35 -15.25 15.41
N GLU A 594 -8.59 -14.23 15.01
CA GLU A 594 -8.46 -12.95 15.75
C GLU A 594 -8.04 -13.16 17.22
N VAL A 595 -6.97 -13.95 17.42
CA VAL A 595 -6.50 -14.38 18.74
C VAL A 595 -5.57 -13.33 19.35
N GLU A 596 -5.99 -12.75 20.47
CA GLU A 596 -5.14 -11.86 21.27
C GLU A 596 -4.14 -12.68 22.10
N LYS A 597 -2.86 -12.27 22.07
CA LYS A 597 -1.80 -12.83 22.91
C LYS A 597 -1.01 -11.71 23.57
N ILE A 598 -0.68 -11.93 24.84
CA ILE A 598 0.06 -10.99 25.67
C ILE A 598 1.26 -11.72 26.27
N ALA A 599 2.46 -11.16 26.12
CA ALA A 599 3.66 -11.64 26.80
C ALA A 599 4.21 -10.54 27.71
N LYS A 600 4.58 -10.95 28.93
CA LYS A 600 5.26 -10.10 29.91
C LYS A 600 6.76 -10.15 29.67
N VAL A 601 7.41 -8.99 29.62
CA VAL A 601 8.86 -8.85 29.43
C VAL A 601 9.41 -7.92 30.50
N PHE A 602 10.49 -8.33 31.16
CA PHE A 602 11.19 -7.51 32.15
C PHE A 602 12.33 -6.75 31.47
N LYS A 603 12.25 -5.42 31.42
CA LYS A 603 13.29 -4.54 30.84
C LYS A 603 13.40 -3.27 31.68
N ASN A 604 14.64 -2.80 31.89
CA ASN A 604 14.97 -1.60 32.69
C ASN A 604 14.36 -1.62 34.12
N GLY A 605 14.29 -2.79 34.76
CA GLY A 605 13.73 -2.91 36.12
C GLY A 605 12.20 -2.89 36.19
N LEU A 606 11.50 -2.81 35.05
CA LEU A 606 10.04 -2.71 34.98
C LEU A 606 9.42 -3.84 34.18
N ASP A 607 8.20 -4.19 34.57
CA ASP A 607 7.33 -5.07 33.81
C ASP A 607 6.74 -4.32 32.61
N ARG A 608 6.93 -4.87 31.42
CA ARG A 608 6.35 -4.39 30.16
C ARG A 608 5.53 -5.51 29.53
N TYR A 609 4.56 -5.17 28.70
CA TYR A 609 3.73 -6.16 28.01
C TYR A 609 3.75 -5.94 26.50
N ILE A 610 3.97 -7.00 25.72
CA ILE A 610 3.76 -7.00 24.27
C ILE A 610 2.39 -7.61 23.99
N ILE A 611 1.58 -6.94 23.16
CA ILE A 611 0.23 -7.38 22.77
C ILE A 611 0.19 -7.58 21.25
N GLY A 612 -0.22 -8.77 20.81
CA GLY A 612 -0.41 -9.12 19.40
C GLY A 612 -1.77 -9.71 19.11
N PHE A 613 -2.29 -9.46 17.90
CA PHE A 613 -3.56 -9.99 17.41
C PHE A 613 -3.30 -10.87 16.20
N ILE A 614 -3.36 -12.18 16.40
CA ILE A 614 -3.01 -13.20 15.42
C ILE A 614 -4.25 -13.53 14.58
N ASP A 615 -4.13 -13.46 13.25
CA ASP A 615 -5.28 -13.62 12.37
C ASP A 615 -5.91 -15.02 12.45
N ALA A 616 -5.09 -16.08 12.44
CA ALA A 616 -5.57 -17.43 12.69
C ALA A 616 -4.53 -18.41 13.27
N ILE A 617 -5.00 -19.37 14.08
CA ILE A 617 -4.22 -20.49 14.59
C ILE A 617 -4.94 -21.80 14.22
N ASP A 618 -4.24 -22.66 13.49
CA ASP A 618 -4.64 -24.03 13.14
C ASP A 618 -3.91 -25.02 14.06
N ASP A 619 -4.55 -25.38 15.17
CA ASP A 619 -3.97 -26.32 16.14
C ASP A 619 -3.84 -27.75 15.58
N GLN A 620 -4.67 -28.13 14.61
CA GLN A 620 -4.63 -29.47 14.03
C GLN A 620 -3.39 -29.67 13.14
N ASN A 621 -3.09 -28.69 12.28
CA ASN A 621 -1.94 -28.75 11.39
C ASN A 621 -0.68 -28.08 11.97
N LYS A 622 -0.77 -27.54 13.19
CA LYS A 622 0.27 -26.77 13.88
C LYS A 622 0.75 -25.57 13.06
N ILE A 623 -0.17 -24.68 12.66
CA ILE A 623 0.13 -23.53 11.80
C ILE A 623 -0.45 -22.25 12.38
N VAL A 624 0.35 -21.18 12.38
CA VAL A 624 -0.06 -19.82 12.72
C VAL A 624 -0.05 -18.99 11.44
N TYR A 625 -1.18 -18.35 11.14
CA TYR A 625 -1.34 -17.53 9.95
C TYR A 625 -1.39 -16.04 10.29
N GLU A 626 -0.66 -15.26 9.51
CA GLU A 626 -0.85 -13.82 9.33
C GLU A 626 -1.34 -13.60 7.89
N PHE A 627 -2.57 -13.10 7.72
CA PHE A 627 -3.16 -12.84 6.42
C PHE A 627 -2.90 -11.40 5.98
N LYS A 628 -2.56 -11.23 4.70
CA LYS A 628 -2.47 -9.92 4.06
C LYS A 628 -3.33 -9.88 2.80
N PHE A 629 -3.89 -8.70 2.53
CA PHE A 629 -4.60 -8.42 1.28
C PHE A 629 -3.95 -7.23 0.57
N VAL A 630 -2.71 -7.43 0.11
CA VAL A 630 -1.84 -6.37 -0.42
C VAL A 630 -1.26 -6.78 -1.78
N ASN A 631 -0.83 -5.81 -2.58
CA ASN A 631 -0.17 -6.13 -3.86
C ASN A 631 1.16 -6.85 -3.60
N ASP A 632 1.96 -6.31 -2.67
CA ASP A 632 3.26 -6.81 -2.29
C ASP A 632 3.40 -6.83 -0.77
N VAL A 633 3.93 -7.91 -0.22
CA VAL A 633 4.27 -7.99 1.20
C VAL A 633 5.49 -7.13 1.51
N GLN A 634 5.48 -6.48 2.67
CA GLN A 634 6.56 -5.61 3.15
C GLN A 634 7.33 -6.29 4.28
N ASN A 635 8.54 -5.80 4.56
CA ASN A 635 9.40 -6.31 5.65
C ASN A 635 8.71 -6.25 7.02
N ASP A 636 7.88 -5.22 7.24
CA ASP A 636 7.06 -5.06 8.44
C ASP A 636 6.14 -6.25 8.70
N HIS A 637 5.63 -6.90 7.66
CA HIS A 637 4.77 -8.08 7.80
C HIS A 637 5.54 -9.29 8.36
N PHE A 638 6.81 -9.45 7.98
CA PHE A 638 7.66 -10.53 8.50
C PHE A 638 8.14 -10.25 9.93
N LYS A 639 8.43 -8.98 10.26
CA LYS A 639 8.69 -8.56 11.64
C LYS A 639 7.48 -8.81 12.54
N GLN A 640 6.27 -8.51 12.05
CA GLN A 640 5.02 -8.78 12.77
C GLN A 640 4.85 -10.28 13.05
N LEU A 641 5.07 -11.13 12.04
CA LEU A 641 5.02 -12.58 12.20
C LEU A 641 6.08 -13.11 13.18
N ALA A 642 7.28 -12.52 13.19
CA ALA A 642 8.33 -12.85 14.15
C ALA A 642 7.92 -12.51 15.60
N VAL A 643 7.27 -11.37 15.82
CA VAL A 643 6.71 -11.02 17.14
C VAL A 643 5.61 -12.00 17.55
N TYR A 644 4.78 -12.48 16.62
CA TYR A 644 3.76 -13.48 16.95
C TYR A 644 4.36 -14.82 17.35
N LYS A 645 5.45 -15.23 16.69
CA LYS A 645 6.24 -16.40 17.12
C LYS A 645 6.78 -16.23 18.53
N TYR A 646 7.36 -15.08 18.84
CA TYR A 646 7.81 -14.74 20.19
C TYR A 646 6.68 -14.83 21.22
N LEU A 647 5.55 -14.17 20.97
CA LEU A 647 4.40 -14.13 21.89
C LEU A 647 3.91 -15.54 22.21
N LEU A 648 3.70 -16.37 21.19
CA LEU A 648 3.21 -17.73 21.39
C LEU A 648 4.20 -18.60 22.16
N LEU A 649 5.48 -18.59 21.79
CA LEU A 649 6.52 -19.36 22.47
C LEU A 649 6.71 -18.92 23.94
N LYS A 650 6.59 -17.62 24.24
CA LYS A 650 6.66 -17.14 25.64
C LYS A 650 5.41 -17.47 26.45
N THR A 651 4.24 -17.56 25.80
CA THR A 651 3.00 -17.92 26.50
C THR A 651 2.89 -19.43 26.77
N ASP A 652 3.29 -20.28 25.83
CA ASP A 652 3.24 -21.74 25.96
C ASP A 652 4.25 -22.40 25.00
N TYR A 653 5.48 -22.55 25.45
CA TYR A 653 6.57 -23.09 24.63
C TYR A 653 6.27 -24.52 24.13
N GLU A 654 5.81 -25.38 25.03
CA GLU A 654 5.59 -26.79 24.72
C GLU A 654 4.49 -27.00 23.67
N LYS A 655 3.44 -26.16 23.70
CA LYS A 655 2.41 -26.16 22.67
C LYS A 655 2.98 -25.70 21.32
N TYR A 656 3.65 -24.55 21.27
CA TYR A 656 3.90 -23.85 20.01
C TYR A 656 5.28 -24.10 19.36
N LYS A 657 6.23 -24.79 20.02
CA LYS A 657 7.59 -25.04 19.47
C LYS A 657 7.62 -25.72 18.10
N ASP A 658 6.63 -26.57 17.81
CA ASP A 658 6.54 -27.30 16.54
C ASP A 658 5.67 -26.59 15.48
N TYR A 659 5.15 -25.39 15.77
CA TYR A 659 4.23 -24.71 14.88
C TYR A 659 4.97 -24.00 13.74
N LYS A 660 4.39 -24.05 12.55
CA LYS A 660 4.81 -23.25 11.41
C LYS A 660 4.19 -21.86 11.48
N PHE A 661 4.98 -20.84 11.17
CA PHE A 661 4.52 -19.45 11.13
C PHE A 661 4.48 -18.99 9.68
N VAL A 662 3.28 -18.67 9.20
CA VAL A 662 3.02 -18.44 7.77
C VAL A 662 2.43 -17.05 7.55
N LEU A 663 3.13 -16.24 6.76
CA LEU A 663 2.59 -15.01 6.19
C LEU A 663 1.89 -15.38 4.87
N TYR A 664 0.60 -15.10 4.74
CA TYR A 664 -0.18 -15.48 3.58
C TYR A 664 -0.83 -14.26 2.94
N ASN A 665 -0.32 -13.85 1.78
CA ASN A 665 -0.94 -12.80 0.98
C ASN A 665 -2.07 -13.38 0.12
N ILE A 666 -3.29 -13.21 0.59
CA ILE A 666 -4.53 -13.71 -0.03
C ILE A 666 -4.76 -13.08 -1.40
N LYS A 667 -4.37 -11.80 -1.60
CA LYS A 667 -4.65 -11.07 -2.84
C LYS A 667 -3.96 -11.70 -4.05
N ASN A 668 -2.75 -12.18 -3.88
CA ASN A 668 -1.98 -12.85 -4.94
C ASN A 668 -1.75 -14.34 -4.68
N ASN A 669 -2.32 -14.88 -3.59
CA ASN A 669 -2.20 -16.28 -3.18
C ASN A 669 -0.72 -16.73 -3.03
N PHE A 670 0.12 -15.85 -2.50
CA PHE A 670 1.51 -16.17 -2.14
C PHE A 670 1.63 -16.35 -0.63
N ALA A 671 2.32 -17.41 -0.22
CA ALA A 671 2.54 -17.70 1.19
C ALA A 671 4.02 -17.97 1.47
N TYR A 672 4.45 -17.55 2.66
CA TYR A 672 5.84 -17.59 3.12
C TYR A 672 5.89 -18.19 4.51
N GLU A 673 6.76 -19.16 4.72
CA GLU A 673 7.05 -19.73 6.03
C GLU A 673 8.26 -19.02 6.63
N LEU A 674 8.15 -18.64 7.91
CA LEU A 674 9.22 -18.04 8.68
C LEU A 674 10.15 -19.14 9.23
N LEU A 675 11.41 -19.11 8.80
CA LEU A 675 12.46 -20.06 9.20
C LEU A 675 13.44 -19.49 10.24
N THR A 676 13.14 -18.30 10.79
CA THR A 676 14.00 -17.67 11.80
C THR A 676 14.08 -18.52 13.07
N SER A 677 15.30 -18.75 13.55
CA SER A 677 15.59 -19.51 14.77
C SER A 677 15.01 -18.84 16.01
N GLU A 678 14.77 -19.58 17.08
CA GLU A 678 14.24 -19.02 18.33
C GLU A 678 15.17 -17.96 18.93
N GLU A 679 16.48 -18.20 18.88
CA GLU A 679 17.50 -17.23 19.31
C GLU A 679 17.44 -15.92 18.51
N ASP A 680 17.30 -16.00 17.18
CA ASP A 680 17.17 -14.81 16.35
C ASP A 680 15.79 -14.13 16.55
N ILE A 681 14.72 -14.88 16.86
CA ILE A 681 13.41 -14.29 17.21
C ILE A 681 13.50 -13.49 18.50
N ASP A 682 14.07 -14.08 19.56
CA ASP A 682 14.27 -13.40 20.84
C ASP A 682 15.15 -12.16 20.66
N LEU A 683 16.24 -12.25 19.89
CA LEU A 683 17.11 -11.12 19.56
C LEU A 683 16.36 -10.03 18.78
N ILE A 684 15.58 -10.38 17.75
CA ILE A 684 14.82 -9.42 16.94
C ILE A 684 13.82 -8.66 17.82
N VAL A 685 13.05 -9.36 18.66
CA VAL A 685 12.06 -8.74 19.54
C VAL A 685 12.73 -7.87 20.60
N ASP A 686 13.83 -8.34 21.20
CA ASP A 686 14.59 -7.57 22.17
C ASP A 686 15.16 -6.30 21.57
N LEU A 687 15.71 -6.35 20.35
CA LEU A 687 16.21 -5.15 19.68
C LEU A 687 15.10 -4.17 19.32
N MET A 688 13.93 -4.65 18.88
CA MET A 688 12.79 -3.76 18.63
C MET A 688 12.27 -3.13 19.92
N LEU A 689 12.20 -3.90 21.01
CA LEU A 689 11.85 -3.39 22.33
C LEU A 689 12.86 -2.36 22.79
N GLU A 690 14.16 -2.65 22.71
CA GLU A 690 15.21 -1.69 23.04
C GLU A 690 15.11 -0.43 22.20
N ASN A 691 14.78 -0.51 20.90
CA ASN A 691 14.56 0.67 20.08
C ASN A 691 13.38 1.53 20.55
N LYS A 692 12.34 0.90 21.14
CA LYS A 692 11.19 1.62 21.71
C LYS A 692 11.43 2.09 23.14
N ILE A 693 12.26 1.37 23.90
CA ILE A 693 12.53 1.61 25.32
C ILE A 693 13.71 2.55 25.51
N LYS A 694 14.76 2.51 24.67
CA LYS A 694 15.95 3.40 24.75
C LYS A 694 15.54 4.86 24.52
N GLU A 695 15.02 5.50 25.56
CA GLU A 695 15.76 6.31 26.52
C GLU A 695 17.17 6.71 26.05
N ASN A 696 17.31 7.99 25.70
CA ASN A 696 18.56 8.72 25.44
C ASN A 696 19.38 8.33 24.20
N ARG A 697 19.57 9.34 23.36
CA ARG A 697 20.71 9.47 22.44
C ARG A 697 22.04 9.65 23.20
N SER A 698 22.29 8.87 24.26
CA SER A 698 23.51 8.97 25.08
C SER A 698 24.77 8.46 24.38
N ASN A 699 24.62 7.90 23.18
CA ASN A 699 25.71 7.61 22.24
C ASN A 699 25.71 8.57 21.03
N GLU A 700 25.19 9.79 21.17
CA GLU A 700 25.47 10.86 20.20
C GLU A 700 26.98 11.10 20.19
N ILE A 701 27.64 10.49 19.20
CA ILE A 701 29.03 10.81 18.88
C ILE A 701 29.14 12.33 18.74
N ASN A 702 30.17 12.92 19.32
CA ASN A 702 30.41 14.35 19.17
C ASN A 702 30.70 14.69 17.69
N ASP A 703 30.70 15.98 17.35
CA ASP A 703 30.90 16.42 15.97
C ASP A 703 32.22 15.95 15.36
N ALA A 704 33.30 15.85 16.16
CA ALA A 704 34.58 15.34 15.69
C ALA A 704 34.48 13.86 15.26
N ALA A 705 33.90 13.01 16.11
CA ALA A 705 33.68 11.60 15.82
C ALA A 705 32.65 11.40 14.68
N PHE A 706 31.65 12.28 14.55
CA PHE A 706 30.73 12.29 13.41
C PHE A 706 31.46 12.57 12.10
N ILE A 707 32.31 13.60 12.06
CA ILE A 707 33.11 13.95 10.88
C ILE A 707 34.07 12.82 10.52
N GLU A 708 34.77 12.25 11.50
CA GLU A 708 35.67 11.11 11.29
C GLU A 708 34.92 9.93 10.66
N LYS A 709 33.76 9.58 11.23
CA LYS A 709 32.91 8.52 10.71
C LYS A 709 32.41 8.82 9.29
N ALA A 710 32.00 10.06 9.01
CA ALA A 710 31.54 10.47 7.68
C ALA A 710 32.64 10.44 6.60
N ASN A 711 33.91 10.52 7.02
CA ASN A 711 35.07 10.49 6.13
C ASN A 711 35.74 9.11 6.03
N SER A 712 35.47 8.18 6.96
CA SER A 712 35.97 6.81 6.90
C SER A 712 35.10 5.91 6.01
N THR A 713 35.71 5.20 5.07
CA THR A 713 35.05 4.17 4.24
C THR A 713 34.76 2.87 5.02
N GLU A 714 35.48 2.60 6.11
CA GLU A 714 35.27 1.44 6.99
C GLU A 714 34.03 1.60 7.88
N SER A 715 33.48 2.82 7.98
CA SER A 715 32.35 3.15 8.86
C SER A 715 30.99 2.59 8.40
N ILE A 716 30.92 2.03 7.19
CA ILE A 716 29.69 1.48 6.62
C ILE A 716 29.48 0.08 7.19
N ASP A 717 29.07 -0.03 8.46
CA ASP A 717 28.64 -1.29 9.07
C ASP A 717 27.19 -1.62 8.70
N LEU A 718 26.98 -1.93 7.41
CA LEU A 718 25.72 -2.39 6.86
C LEU A 718 25.88 -3.79 6.27
N LEU A 719 24.87 -4.62 6.42
CA LEU A 719 24.83 -5.96 5.87
C LEU A 719 24.17 -5.92 4.49
N LEU A 720 24.81 -6.60 3.53
CA LEU A 720 24.17 -6.94 2.26
C LEU A 720 23.11 -8.01 2.55
N ASN A 721 21.87 -7.55 2.71
CA ASN A 721 20.74 -8.45 2.87
C ASN A 721 20.02 -8.67 1.54
N ASP A 722 19.44 -9.85 1.38
CA ASP A 722 18.70 -10.28 0.22
C ASP A 722 17.23 -10.62 0.54
N LEU A 723 16.68 -10.29 1.72
CA LEU A 723 15.29 -10.59 2.07
C LEU A 723 14.29 -10.14 0.99
N ASN A 724 14.36 -8.88 0.55
CA ASN A 724 13.51 -8.39 -0.55
C ASN A 724 13.74 -9.15 -1.88
N LYS A 725 14.98 -9.55 -2.15
CA LYS A 725 15.32 -10.36 -3.33
C LYS A 725 14.77 -11.79 -3.20
N LYS A 726 14.83 -12.40 -2.01
CA LYS A 726 14.23 -13.70 -1.68
C LYS A 726 12.72 -13.65 -1.85
N ILE A 727 12.05 -12.62 -1.34
CA ILE A 727 10.62 -12.37 -1.56
C ILE A 727 10.34 -12.32 -3.07
N SER A 728 11.10 -11.52 -3.83
CA SER A 728 10.90 -11.42 -5.28
C SER A 728 11.10 -12.76 -6.01
N LEU A 729 12.08 -13.58 -5.61
CA LEU A 729 12.32 -14.90 -6.19
C LEU A 729 11.20 -15.90 -5.85
N ILE A 730 10.75 -15.91 -4.59
CA ILE A 730 9.60 -16.71 -4.14
C ILE A 730 8.35 -16.30 -4.92
N ASN A 731 8.07 -15.01 -5.05
CA ASN A 731 6.92 -14.48 -5.80
C ASN A 731 6.95 -14.91 -7.26
N MET A 732 8.12 -14.82 -7.91
CA MET A 732 8.28 -15.27 -9.29
C MET A 732 7.98 -16.76 -9.43
N HIS A 733 8.48 -17.59 -8.51
CA HIS A 733 8.24 -19.02 -8.51
C HIS A 733 6.76 -19.38 -8.27
N LEU A 734 6.14 -18.81 -7.23
CA LEU A 734 4.72 -19.04 -6.92
C LEU A 734 3.80 -18.52 -8.01
N LYS A 735 4.13 -17.38 -8.62
CA LYS A 735 3.39 -16.86 -9.78
C LYS A 735 3.43 -17.84 -10.94
N ASN A 736 4.60 -18.42 -11.23
CA ASN A 736 4.71 -19.44 -12.27
C ASN A 736 3.74 -20.59 -11.96
N ILE A 737 3.77 -21.18 -10.76
CA ILE A 737 2.87 -22.25 -10.32
C ILE A 737 1.38 -21.90 -10.48
N GLN A 738 0.98 -20.64 -10.28
CA GLN A 738 -0.42 -20.23 -10.45
C GLN A 738 -0.81 -20.04 -11.92
N THR A 739 0.04 -19.43 -12.76
CA THR A 739 -0.24 -19.27 -14.20
C THR A 739 -0.50 -20.63 -14.85
N GLU A 740 0.42 -21.57 -14.68
CA GLU A 740 0.12 -22.82 -13.99
C GLU A 740 -1.25 -23.52 -14.24
N SER A 741 -2.19 -23.09 -13.39
CA SER A 741 -3.50 -23.64 -13.04
C SER A 741 -4.69 -23.08 -13.82
N LEU A 742 -4.48 -22.01 -14.61
CA LEU A 742 -5.52 -21.37 -15.42
C LEU A 742 -5.71 -22.01 -16.80
N ILE A 743 -5.05 -23.15 -17.04
CA ILE A 743 -4.65 -23.51 -18.38
C ILE A 743 -5.43 -24.76 -18.81
N PHE A 744 -6.24 -24.58 -19.84
CA PHE A 744 -6.56 -25.64 -20.78
C PHE A 744 -5.22 -26.19 -21.25
N TRP A 745 -4.83 -27.36 -20.78
CA TRP A 745 -3.45 -27.84 -20.93
C TRP A 745 -3.27 -28.48 -22.30
N SER A 746 -2.23 -28.07 -23.02
CA SER A 746 -1.63 -28.97 -24.00
C SER A 746 -0.97 -30.15 -23.27
N ASN A 747 -0.82 -31.31 -23.91
CA ASN A 747 -0.17 -32.48 -23.30
C ASN A 747 1.23 -32.16 -22.70
N GLU A 748 2.03 -31.31 -23.36
CA GLU A 748 3.35 -30.86 -22.87
C GLU A 748 3.27 -30.06 -21.55
N GLU A 749 2.20 -29.30 -21.34
CA GLU A 749 2.01 -28.52 -20.13
C GLU A 749 1.46 -29.36 -18.98
N PHE A 750 0.62 -30.36 -19.27
CA PHE A 750 0.05 -31.27 -18.28
C PHE A 750 1.14 -32.05 -17.51
N GLU A 751 2.07 -32.68 -18.23
CA GLU A 751 3.10 -33.54 -17.63
C GLU A 751 4.17 -32.73 -16.87
N ARG A 752 4.58 -31.57 -17.41
CA ARG A 752 5.56 -30.67 -16.77
C ARG A 752 5.08 -30.15 -15.41
N LYS A 753 3.76 -30.00 -15.23
CA LYS A 753 3.16 -29.34 -14.06
C LYS A 753 2.67 -30.31 -12.99
N THR A 754 2.27 -31.51 -13.39
CA THR A 754 1.69 -32.50 -12.47
C THR A 754 2.71 -33.51 -11.96
N ASN A 755 3.92 -33.57 -12.53
CA ASN A 755 4.90 -34.64 -12.31
C ASN A 755 4.32 -36.06 -12.50
N LYS A 756 3.14 -36.15 -13.12
CA LYS A 756 2.51 -37.38 -13.57
C LYS A 756 2.79 -37.49 -15.07
N SER A 757 3.51 -38.52 -15.46
CA SER A 757 3.42 -38.99 -16.84
C SER A 757 2.03 -39.57 -17.03
N ILE A 758 1.36 -39.23 -18.13
CA ILE A 758 0.13 -39.94 -18.49
C ILE A 758 0.59 -41.35 -18.86
N SER A 759 0.31 -42.34 -18.00
CA SER A 759 0.79 -43.70 -18.23
C SER A 759 0.16 -44.26 -19.52
N LEU A 760 0.93 -45.07 -20.25
CA LEU A 760 0.52 -45.70 -21.51
C LEU A 760 -0.79 -46.49 -21.38
N GLU A 761 -1.12 -46.99 -20.19
CA GLU A 761 -2.33 -47.78 -19.93
C GLU A 761 -3.60 -46.92 -19.72
N GLU A 762 -3.48 -45.66 -19.28
CA GLU A 762 -4.64 -44.78 -19.05
C GLU A 762 -5.17 -44.11 -20.34
N THR A 763 -4.31 -43.89 -21.34
CA THR A 763 -4.74 -43.31 -22.64
C THR A 763 -5.53 -44.28 -23.50
N HIS A 764 -5.35 -45.60 -23.30
CA HIS A 764 -6.11 -46.62 -24.02
C HIS A 764 -7.62 -46.63 -23.70
N LYS A 765 -8.04 -45.96 -22.61
CA LYS A 765 -9.44 -45.88 -22.18
C LYS A 765 -10.13 -44.55 -22.51
N LYS A 766 -9.42 -43.52 -22.98
CA LYS A 766 -9.99 -42.19 -23.17
C LYS A 766 -10.58 -42.00 -24.58
N GLN A 767 -11.83 -41.57 -24.63
CA GLN A 767 -12.51 -41.15 -25.84
C GLN A 767 -12.01 -39.77 -26.28
N TYR A 768 -12.16 -39.45 -27.56
CA TYR A 768 -11.81 -38.14 -28.14
C TYR A 768 -13.05 -37.28 -28.24
N VAL A 769 -12.88 -35.98 -27.97
CA VAL A 769 -13.88 -34.95 -28.23
C VAL A 769 -13.32 -34.02 -29.28
N ILE A 770 -13.89 -34.03 -30.48
CA ILE A 770 -13.60 -33.04 -31.51
C ILE A 770 -14.57 -31.88 -31.32
N PHE A 771 -14.06 -30.66 -31.27
CA PHE A 771 -14.91 -29.48 -31.09
C PHE A 771 -14.42 -28.30 -31.94
N ASP A 772 -15.35 -27.41 -32.26
CA ASP A 772 -15.10 -26.20 -33.05
C ASP A 772 -16.12 -25.11 -32.67
N PHE A 773 -15.71 -23.84 -32.74
CA PHE A 773 -16.57 -22.67 -32.51
C PHE A 773 -16.73 -21.80 -33.76
N GLU A 774 -17.99 -21.47 -34.06
CA GLU A 774 -18.30 -20.28 -34.86
C GLU A 774 -18.52 -19.06 -33.96
N ILE A 775 -17.95 -17.93 -34.36
CA ILE A 775 -17.93 -16.71 -33.55
C ILE A 775 -18.33 -15.48 -34.35
N TRP A 776 -19.00 -14.53 -33.69
CA TRP A 776 -19.16 -13.16 -34.19
C TRP A 776 -18.14 -12.19 -33.56
N SER A 777 -17.53 -12.56 -32.44
CA SER A 777 -16.31 -11.96 -31.90
C SER A 777 -15.67 -12.92 -30.90
N TRP A 778 -14.45 -12.64 -30.43
CA TRP A 778 -13.79 -13.47 -29.42
C TRP A 778 -14.62 -13.70 -28.14
N GLN A 779 -15.54 -12.80 -27.82
CA GLN A 779 -16.40 -12.89 -26.63
C GLN A 779 -17.85 -13.29 -26.98
N THR A 780 -18.15 -13.53 -28.25
CA THR A 780 -19.50 -13.80 -28.76
C THR A 780 -19.48 -15.06 -29.65
N PRO A 781 -19.37 -16.27 -29.05
CA PRO A 781 -19.59 -17.51 -29.78
C PRO A 781 -21.07 -17.64 -30.15
N VAL A 782 -21.33 -18.21 -31.31
CA VAL A 782 -22.69 -18.32 -31.87
C VAL A 782 -23.09 -19.76 -32.20
N GLN A 783 -22.12 -20.65 -32.36
CA GLN A 783 -22.34 -22.09 -32.47
C GLN A 783 -21.13 -22.83 -31.92
N ILE A 784 -21.36 -23.97 -31.26
CA ILE A 784 -20.34 -24.95 -30.95
C ILE A 784 -20.74 -26.31 -31.50
N GLY A 785 -19.82 -26.95 -32.22
CA GLY A 785 -19.94 -28.33 -32.67
C GLY A 785 -19.14 -29.25 -31.75
N ILE A 786 -19.68 -30.42 -31.42
CA ILE A 786 -19.03 -31.44 -30.59
C ILE A 786 -19.25 -32.82 -31.22
N LEU A 787 -18.17 -33.56 -31.44
CA LEU A 787 -18.19 -34.94 -31.91
C LEU A 787 -17.34 -35.81 -30.99
N VAL A 788 -17.98 -36.79 -30.34
CA VAL A 788 -17.34 -37.76 -29.44
C VAL A 788 -17.06 -39.04 -30.21
N THR A 789 -15.84 -39.57 -30.12
CA THR A 789 -15.41 -40.78 -30.84
C THR A 789 -14.42 -41.62 -30.03
N ASP A 790 -14.41 -42.93 -30.25
CA ASP A 790 -13.35 -43.83 -29.79
C ASP A 790 -12.18 -43.95 -30.79
N GLY A 791 -12.21 -43.14 -31.86
CA GLY A 791 -11.25 -43.16 -32.96
C GLY A 791 -11.55 -44.17 -34.07
N LYS A 792 -12.53 -45.07 -33.87
CA LYS A 792 -13.04 -45.99 -34.90
C LYS A 792 -14.41 -45.54 -35.43
N GLN A 793 -15.31 -45.17 -34.52
CA GLN A 793 -16.67 -44.77 -34.83
C GLN A 793 -17.09 -43.52 -34.05
N VAL A 794 -18.11 -42.83 -34.55
CA VAL A 794 -18.74 -41.70 -33.85
C VAL A 794 -19.66 -42.26 -32.77
N LEU A 795 -19.46 -41.83 -31.53
CA LEU A 795 -20.28 -42.21 -30.37
C LEU A 795 -21.39 -41.20 -30.12
N LYS A 796 -21.10 -39.93 -30.34
CA LYS A 796 -22.06 -38.83 -30.22
C LYS A 796 -21.67 -37.70 -31.15
N HIS A 797 -22.65 -37.01 -31.71
CA HIS A 797 -22.46 -35.81 -32.52
C HIS A 797 -23.57 -34.83 -32.17
N GLU A 798 -23.20 -33.65 -31.68
CA GLU A 798 -24.15 -32.63 -31.29
C GLU A 798 -23.63 -31.23 -31.63
N SER A 799 -24.56 -30.30 -31.79
CA SER A 799 -24.26 -28.90 -32.06
C SER A 799 -25.24 -28.02 -31.29
N HIS A 800 -24.73 -26.93 -30.72
CA HIS A 800 -25.52 -25.99 -29.93
C HIS A 800 -25.33 -24.59 -30.49
N TYR A 801 -26.43 -23.94 -30.88
CA TYR A 801 -26.45 -22.50 -31.11
C TYR A 801 -26.38 -21.76 -29.78
N ILE A 802 -25.72 -20.61 -29.77
CA ILE A 802 -25.45 -19.82 -28.57
C ILE A 802 -25.94 -18.39 -28.82
N ASN A 803 -26.70 -17.84 -27.86
CA ASN A 803 -27.18 -16.46 -27.96
C ASN A 803 -26.01 -15.48 -27.87
N SER A 804 -26.10 -14.40 -28.64
CA SER A 804 -25.09 -13.33 -28.58
C SER A 804 -25.10 -12.57 -27.25
N ASP A 805 -26.24 -12.57 -26.54
CA ASP A 805 -26.50 -11.87 -25.27
C ASP A 805 -26.03 -10.40 -25.30
N GLY A 806 -26.25 -9.70 -26.42
CA GLY A 806 -25.81 -8.30 -26.62
C GLY A 806 -24.30 -8.12 -26.74
N GLY A 807 -23.56 -9.18 -27.08
CA GLY A 807 -22.11 -9.16 -27.21
C GLY A 807 -21.62 -8.38 -28.42
N LEU A 808 -20.32 -8.04 -28.42
CA LEU A 808 -19.68 -7.38 -29.57
C LEU A 808 -19.82 -8.24 -30.83
N ILE A 809 -20.17 -7.60 -31.94
CA ILE A 809 -20.32 -8.24 -33.25
C ILE A 809 -19.29 -7.64 -34.20
N ASN A 810 -18.37 -8.47 -34.68
CA ASN A 810 -17.47 -8.13 -35.78
C ASN A 810 -18.15 -8.51 -37.11
N PHE A 811 -18.30 -7.53 -37.99
CA PHE A 811 -19.00 -7.72 -39.26
C PHE A 811 -18.35 -8.79 -40.16
N TYR A 812 -17.02 -8.84 -40.22
CA TYR A 812 -16.30 -9.82 -41.04
C TYR A 812 -16.41 -11.24 -40.46
N ALA A 813 -16.32 -11.40 -39.14
CA ALA A 813 -16.52 -12.69 -38.48
C ALA A 813 -17.95 -13.19 -38.66
N LYS A 814 -18.95 -12.31 -38.50
CA LYS A 814 -20.35 -12.62 -38.73
C LYS A 814 -20.65 -13.03 -40.18
N LYS A 815 -19.98 -12.40 -41.16
CA LYS A 815 -20.11 -12.77 -42.58
C LYS A 815 -19.40 -14.08 -42.92
N ALA A 816 -18.32 -14.41 -42.21
CA ALA A 816 -17.59 -15.65 -42.41
C ALA A 816 -18.33 -16.85 -41.80
N ALA A 817 -18.95 -16.68 -40.62
CA ALA A 817 -19.71 -17.72 -39.95
C ALA A 817 -20.97 -18.09 -40.74
N ASN A 818 -21.10 -19.36 -41.14
CA ASN A 818 -22.27 -19.89 -41.83
C ASN A 818 -23.37 -20.27 -40.83
N VAL A 819 -23.83 -19.26 -40.09
CA VAL A 819 -24.81 -19.38 -39.00
C VAL A 819 -25.91 -18.33 -39.17
N GLU A 820 -27.15 -18.81 -39.32
CA GLU A 820 -28.34 -17.95 -39.44
C GLU A 820 -28.58 -17.14 -38.16
N SER A 821 -28.73 -15.82 -38.28
CA SER A 821 -28.93 -14.94 -37.11
C SER A 821 -30.19 -15.28 -36.31
N SER A 822 -31.27 -15.73 -36.98
CA SER A 822 -32.50 -16.16 -36.31
C SER A 822 -32.29 -17.32 -35.33
N LYS A 823 -31.38 -18.25 -35.64
CA LYS A 823 -31.04 -19.38 -34.75
C LYS A 823 -30.21 -18.94 -33.55
N VAL A 824 -29.37 -17.92 -33.73
CA VAL A 824 -28.57 -17.29 -32.66
C VAL A 824 -29.47 -16.50 -31.71
N ASP A 825 -30.40 -15.72 -32.24
CA ASP A 825 -31.29 -14.86 -31.45
C ASP A 825 -32.26 -15.68 -30.57
N LEU A 826 -32.67 -16.86 -31.04
CA LEU A 826 -33.54 -17.80 -30.32
C LEU A 826 -32.78 -18.80 -29.44
N ALA A 827 -31.45 -18.80 -29.47
CA ALA A 827 -30.64 -19.75 -28.72
C ALA A 827 -30.57 -19.42 -27.23
N ASN A 828 -30.05 -20.39 -26.45
CA ASN A 828 -29.73 -20.19 -25.05
C ASN A 828 -28.41 -19.40 -24.89
N SER A 829 -28.32 -18.64 -23.80
CA SER A 829 -27.05 -18.04 -23.35
C SER A 829 -25.95 -19.09 -23.20
N PHE A 830 -24.69 -18.67 -23.33
CA PHE A 830 -23.55 -19.57 -23.20
C PHE A 830 -23.52 -20.34 -21.86
N PRO A 831 -23.80 -19.76 -20.67
CA PRO A 831 -23.85 -20.52 -19.42
C PRO A 831 -24.78 -21.75 -19.46
N ASN A 832 -25.94 -21.61 -20.08
CA ASN A 832 -26.91 -22.70 -20.20
C ASN A 832 -26.44 -23.77 -21.19
N VAL A 833 -25.74 -23.37 -22.26
CA VAL A 833 -25.10 -24.31 -23.18
C VAL A 833 -23.95 -25.02 -22.48
N TRP A 834 -23.13 -24.30 -21.71
CA TRP A 834 -21.99 -24.82 -20.96
C TRP A 834 -22.40 -25.93 -19.98
N GLU A 835 -23.49 -25.77 -19.23
CA GLU A 835 -24.00 -26.82 -18.32
C GLU A 835 -24.29 -28.14 -19.03
N LYS A 836 -24.64 -28.10 -20.33
CA LYS A 836 -24.92 -29.29 -21.15
C LYS A 836 -23.67 -29.95 -21.71
N ILE A 837 -22.54 -29.25 -21.79
CA ILE A 837 -21.33 -29.72 -22.48
C ILE A 837 -20.09 -29.80 -21.59
N ARG A 838 -20.15 -29.22 -20.38
CA ARG A 838 -18.98 -29.12 -19.48
C ARG A 838 -18.34 -30.46 -19.14
N HIS A 839 -19.11 -31.55 -19.14
CA HIS A 839 -18.61 -32.90 -18.86
C HIS A 839 -17.68 -33.45 -19.96
N TYR A 840 -17.63 -32.83 -21.14
CA TYR A 840 -16.60 -33.15 -22.15
C TYR A 840 -15.25 -32.48 -21.88
N PHE A 841 -15.25 -31.46 -21.02
CA PHE A 841 -14.12 -30.56 -20.75
C PHE A 841 -13.65 -30.69 -19.29
N ASN A 842 -13.52 -31.94 -18.82
CA ASN A 842 -13.19 -32.30 -17.43
C ASN A 842 -11.88 -33.11 -17.28
N GLY A 843 -11.16 -33.31 -18.39
CA GLY A 843 -9.91 -34.10 -18.41
C GLY A 843 -10.08 -35.60 -18.68
N ASP A 844 -11.31 -36.13 -18.75
CA ASP A 844 -11.57 -37.53 -19.11
C ASP A 844 -11.45 -37.78 -20.62
N TYR A 845 -11.60 -36.74 -21.43
CA TYR A 845 -11.51 -36.78 -22.88
C TYR A 845 -10.24 -36.12 -23.40
N ILE A 846 -9.75 -36.59 -24.55
CA ILE A 846 -8.75 -35.87 -25.34
C ILE A 846 -9.49 -34.92 -26.28
N CYS A 847 -9.47 -33.62 -25.99
CA CYS A 847 -10.11 -32.61 -26.83
C CYS A 847 -9.26 -32.34 -28.08
N VAL A 848 -9.86 -32.25 -29.26
CA VAL A 848 -9.16 -32.07 -30.53
C VAL A 848 -9.85 -30.96 -31.31
N ALA A 849 -9.08 -30.00 -31.82
CA ALA A 849 -9.58 -28.92 -32.66
C ALA A 849 -8.57 -28.61 -33.78
N HIS A 850 -9.02 -27.93 -34.84
CA HIS A 850 -8.14 -27.50 -35.93
C HIS A 850 -7.64 -26.09 -35.67
N LYS A 851 -6.34 -25.95 -35.38
CA LYS A 851 -5.76 -24.72 -34.80
C LYS A 851 -6.32 -24.46 -33.40
N ALA A 852 -6.26 -25.48 -32.54
CA ALA A 852 -6.91 -25.52 -31.23
C ALA A 852 -6.67 -24.32 -30.31
N SER A 853 -5.57 -23.57 -30.48
CA SER A 853 -5.36 -22.31 -29.74
C SER A 853 -6.43 -21.25 -30.00
N PHE A 854 -7.11 -21.30 -31.14
CA PHE A 854 -8.25 -20.46 -31.46
C PHE A 854 -9.46 -20.77 -30.56
N ASP A 855 -9.97 -21.99 -30.62
CA ASP A 855 -11.19 -22.42 -29.92
C ASP A 855 -11.04 -22.36 -28.40
N VAL A 856 -9.86 -22.73 -27.91
CA VAL A 856 -9.50 -22.62 -26.49
C VAL A 856 -9.50 -21.15 -26.03
N ASN A 857 -9.06 -20.23 -26.89
CA ASN A 857 -9.10 -18.80 -26.57
C ASN A 857 -10.53 -18.24 -26.59
N VAL A 858 -11.44 -18.78 -27.42
CA VAL A 858 -12.88 -18.47 -27.38
C VAL A 858 -13.45 -18.88 -26.01
N LEU A 859 -13.22 -20.12 -25.57
CA LEU A 859 -13.67 -20.58 -24.23
C LEU A 859 -13.15 -19.68 -23.11
N LYS A 860 -11.86 -19.30 -23.16
CA LYS A 860 -11.26 -18.39 -22.18
C LYS A 860 -11.99 -17.05 -22.12
N LYS A 861 -12.20 -16.41 -23.27
CA LYS A 861 -12.85 -15.09 -23.38
C LYS A 861 -14.31 -15.12 -22.95
N VAL A 862 -14.97 -16.24 -23.17
CA VAL A 862 -16.37 -16.44 -22.81
C VAL A 862 -16.53 -16.74 -21.32
N PHE A 863 -15.62 -17.52 -20.72
CA PHE A 863 -15.58 -17.69 -19.26
C PHE A 863 -15.25 -16.39 -18.52
N GLU A 864 -14.39 -15.54 -19.11
CA GLU A 864 -14.16 -14.19 -18.62
C GLU A 864 -15.45 -13.36 -18.66
N ARG A 865 -16.18 -13.37 -19.78
CA ARG A 865 -17.43 -12.59 -19.98
C ARG A 865 -18.56 -13.03 -19.04
N TYR A 866 -18.84 -14.32 -18.96
CA TYR A 866 -19.95 -14.87 -18.18
C TYR A 866 -19.56 -15.27 -16.76
N GLU A 867 -18.35 -14.93 -16.33
CA GLU A 867 -17.85 -15.23 -15.00
C GLU A 867 -17.83 -16.74 -14.65
N ILE A 868 -17.84 -17.63 -15.65
CA ILE A 868 -17.81 -19.10 -15.50
C ILE A 868 -16.46 -19.59 -14.96
N ILE A 869 -16.49 -20.70 -14.22
CA ILE A 869 -15.33 -21.43 -13.72
C ILE A 869 -15.29 -22.78 -14.45
N GLY A 870 -14.28 -23.01 -15.30
CA GLY A 870 -14.07 -24.28 -15.99
C GLY A 870 -13.12 -25.22 -15.24
N GLU A 871 -13.16 -26.50 -15.59
CA GLU A 871 -12.19 -27.50 -15.15
C GLU A 871 -11.00 -27.59 -16.13
N PRO A 872 -9.81 -27.98 -15.67
CA PRO A 872 -8.69 -28.26 -16.56
C PRO A 872 -9.02 -29.43 -17.49
N PHE A 873 -8.77 -29.27 -18.79
CA PHE A 873 -8.88 -30.37 -19.76
C PHE A 873 -7.71 -30.36 -20.73
N LEU A 874 -7.55 -31.48 -21.42
CA LEU A 874 -6.42 -31.73 -22.30
C LEU A 874 -6.81 -31.53 -23.76
N TYR A 875 -6.02 -30.78 -24.53
CA TYR A 875 -6.30 -30.56 -25.96
C TYR A 875 -5.12 -30.86 -26.90
N VAL A 876 -5.44 -31.20 -28.15
CA VAL A 876 -4.49 -31.49 -29.24
C VAL A 876 -4.83 -30.66 -30.49
N ASP A 877 -3.80 -30.05 -31.08
CA ASP A 877 -3.94 -29.28 -32.32
C ASP A 877 -3.74 -30.18 -33.55
N SER A 878 -4.82 -30.44 -34.29
CA SER A 878 -4.78 -31.25 -35.52
C SER A 878 -3.98 -30.59 -36.65
N LEU A 879 -3.84 -29.26 -36.67
CA LEU A 879 -3.07 -28.55 -37.69
C LEU A 879 -1.57 -28.91 -37.60
N ALA A 880 -1.05 -28.95 -36.37
CA ALA A 880 0.32 -29.38 -36.11
C ALA A 880 0.55 -30.84 -36.52
N TYR A 881 -0.46 -31.68 -36.32
CA TYR A 881 -0.42 -33.07 -36.77
C TYR A 881 -0.37 -33.18 -38.30
N ALA A 882 -1.25 -32.48 -39.02
CA ALA A 882 -1.30 -32.48 -40.47
C ALA A 882 0.00 -31.98 -41.11
N LYS A 883 0.58 -30.89 -40.58
CA LYS A 883 1.88 -30.33 -41.03
C LYS A 883 3.04 -31.33 -41.00
N LYS A 884 2.99 -32.27 -40.06
CA LYS A 884 4.05 -33.28 -39.90
C LYS A 884 3.92 -34.44 -40.88
N HIS A 885 2.70 -34.75 -41.34
CA HIS A 885 2.40 -35.94 -42.13
C HIS A 885 2.13 -35.64 -43.61
N LEU A 886 1.78 -34.38 -43.95
CA LEU A 886 1.52 -33.95 -45.30
C LEU A 886 2.48 -32.82 -45.70
N LYS A 887 2.82 -32.73 -46.99
CA LYS A 887 3.58 -31.62 -47.57
C LYS A 887 2.67 -30.80 -48.48
N LEU A 888 2.04 -29.78 -47.92
CA LEU A 888 1.10 -28.91 -48.63
C LEU A 888 1.51 -27.44 -48.46
N THR A 889 1.11 -26.59 -49.39
CA THR A 889 1.34 -25.14 -49.32
C THR A 889 0.45 -24.45 -48.28
N SER A 890 -0.68 -25.07 -47.93
CA SER A 890 -1.60 -24.63 -46.89
C SER A 890 -2.18 -25.86 -46.17
N TYR A 891 -2.50 -25.67 -44.90
CA TYR A 891 -3.06 -26.72 -44.04
C TYR A 891 -4.40 -26.31 -43.42
N ARG A 892 -5.07 -25.29 -44.00
CA ARG A 892 -6.44 -24.94 -43.59
C ARG A 892 -7.35 -26.15 -43.78
N GLN A 893 -8.35 -26.32 -42.91
CA GLN A 893 -9.28 -27.45 -42.95
C GLN A 893 -9.90 -27.66 -44.34
N ALA A 894 -10.35 -26.60 -45.01
CA ALA A 894 -10.89 -26.69 -46.37
C ALA A 894 -9.89 -27.28 -47.40
N VAL A 895 -8.61 -26.93 -47.31
CA VAL A 895 -7.56 -27.48 -48.19
C VAL A 895 -7.29 -28.95 -47.88
N LEU A 896 -7.32 -29.33 -46.60
CA LEU A 896 -7.20 -30.73 -46.19
C LEU A 896 -8.41 -31.56 -46.64
N ALA A 897 -9.62 -31.00 -46.55
CA ALA A 897 -10.84 -31.63 -47.01
C ALA A 897 -10.80 -31.89 -48.52
N GLU A 898 -10.41 -30.88 -49.31
CA GLU A 898 -10.23 -31.00 -50.76
C GLU A 898 -9.18 -32.05 -51.12
N TYR A 899 -8.00 -32.02 -50.47
CA TYR A 899 -6.93 -32.99 -50.67
C TYR A 899 -7.40 -34.44 -50.46
N PHE A 900 -8.30 -34.64 -49.50
CA PHE A 900 -8.85 -35.95 -49.17
C PHE A 900 -10.18 -36.26 -49.86
N GLY A 901 -10.70 -35.38 -50.72
CA GLY A 901 -12.00 -35.55 -51.39
C GLY A 901 -13.20 -35.58 -50.43
N ILE A 902 -13.13 -34.83 -49.33
CA ILE A 902 -14.20 -34.70 -48.33
C ILE A 902 -15.00 -33.44 -48.65
N GLN A 903 -16.30 -33.60 -48.91
CA GLN A 903 -17.22 -32.48 -49.08
C GLN A 903 -17.90 -32.17 -47.74
N TYR A 904 -17.91 -30.91 -47.37
CA TYR A 904 -18.57 -30.42 -46.17
C TYR A 904 -18.93 -28.94 -46.33
N ASN A 905 -19.80 -28.46 -45.46
CA ASN A 905 -20.17 -27.06 -45.42
C ASN A 905 -19.26 -26.31 -44.44
N ALA A 906 -18.32 -25.55 -44.98
CA ALA A 906 -17.35 -24.82 -44.17
C ALA A 906 -17.99 -23.67 -43.38
N HIS A 907 -17.36 -23.33 -42.25
CA HIS A 907 -17.80 -22.29 -41.33
C HIS A 907 -19.11 -22.60 -40.62
N ASN A 908 -19.39 -23.89 -40.41
CA ASN A 908 -20.48 -24.38 -39.61
C ASN A 908 -19.92 -25.40 -38.62
N ALA A 909 -19.88 -25.04 -37.34
CA ALA A 909 -19.20 -25.83 -36.32
C ALA A 909 -19.61 -27.32 -36.30
N ASN A 910 -20.88 -27.64 -36.62
CA ASN A 910 -21.36 -29.03 -36.70
C ASN A 910 -20.71 -29.84 -37.82
N ASP A 911 -20.60 -29.23 -39.00
CA ASP A 911 -20.07 -29.86 -40.20
C ASP A 911 -18.53 -29.82 -40.19
N ASP A 912 -17.96 -28.79 -39.58
CA ASP A 912 -16.52 -28.64 -39.35
C ASP A 912 -15.96 -29.76 -38.46
N VAL A 913 -16.61 -30.11 -37.34
CA VAL A 913 -16.14 -31.22 -36.50
C VAL A 913 -16.27 -32.58 -37.19
N ALA A 914 -17.31 -32.76 -38.03
CA ALA A 914 -17.51 -33.98 -38.81
C ALA A 914 -16.47 -34.12 -39.93
N CYS A 915 -16.16 -33.03 -40.64
CA CYS A 915 -15.10 -32.99 -41.63
C CYS A 915 -13.75 -33.27 -40.98
N LEU A 916 -13.47 -32.64 -39.84
CA LEU A 916 -12.21 -32.84 -39.11
C LEU A 916 -12.06 -34.31 -38.69
N PHE A 917 -13.12 -34.96 -38.19
CA PHE A 917 -13.08 -36.39 -37.88
C PHE A 917 -12.65 -37.24 -39.09
N GLN A 918 -13.23 -37.02 -40.26
CA GLN A 918 -12.89 -37.75 -41.49
C GLN A 918 -11.44 -37.49 -41.93
N ILE A 919 -10.97 -36.24 -41.84
CA ILE A 919 -9.57 -35.89 -42.10
C ILE A 919 -8.64 -36.65 -41.15
N LEU A 920 -8.96 -36.66 -39.86
CA LEU A 920 -8.17 -37.36 -38.84
C LEU A 920 -8.14 -38.89 -39.07
N GLN A 921 -9.25 -39.49 -39.53
CA GLN A 921 -9.26 -40.90 -39.92
C GLN A 921 -8.33 -41.18 -41.11
N LYS A 922 -8.38 -40.35 -42.16
CA LYS A 922 -7.52 -40.49 -43.34
C LYS A 922 -6.04 -40.21 -43.07
N LEU A 923 -5.76 -39.44 -42.02
CA LEU A 923 -4.42 -39.18 -41.51
C LEU A 923 -3.89 -40.27 -40.55
N ASP A 924 -4.65 -41.36 -40.36
CA ASP A 924 -4.42 -42.37 -39.34
C ASP A 924 -4.12 -41.73 -37.97
N PHE A 925 -4.76 -40.59 -37.67
CA PHE A 925 -4.54 -39.83 -36.45
C PHE A 925 -4.74 -40.76 -35.27
N PHE A 926 -5.94 -41.29 -35.05
CA PHE A 926 -6.27 -42.07 -33.85
C PHE A 926 -5.37 -43.31 -33.62
N LYS A 927 -4.79 -43.90 -34.67
CA LYS A 927 -3.81 -45.00 -34.56
C LYS A 927 -2.42 -44.52 -34.15
N ASN A 928 -2.03 -43.32 -34.58
CA ASN A 928 -0.71 -42.74 -34.41
C ASN A 928 -0.68 -41.56 -33.42
N THR A 929 -1.83 -41.15 -32.87
CA THR A 929 -1.99 -40.02 -31.95
C THR A 929 -1.08 -40.23 -30.75
N GLN A 930 -0.99 -41.47 -30.25
CA GLN A 930 -0.05 -41.85 -29.19
C GLN A 930 1.41 -41.58 -29.58
N LYS A 931 1.90 -42.05 -30.73
CA LYS A 931 3.28 -41.79 -31.20
C LYS A 931 3.54 -40.31 -31.50
N HIS A 932 2.53 -39.57 -31.93
CA HIS A 932 2.62 -38.14 -32.22
C HIS A 932 2.65 -37.28 -30.97
N ILE A 933 1.78 -37.59 -30.00
CA ILE A 933 1.80 -37.06 -28.63
C ILE A 933 3.19 -37.38 -28.04
N ILE A 934 3.66 -38.64 -28.09
CA ILE A 934 5.01 -39.11 -27.69
C ILE A 934 6.17 -38.30 -28.33
N LYS A 935 6.16 -38.11 -29.66
CA LYS A 935 7.22 -37.35 -30.39
C LYS A 935 7.12 -35.83 -30.24
N GLN A 936 5.96 -35.27 -29.87
CA GLN A 936 5.87 -33.87 -29.46
C GLN A 936 6.62 -33.69 -28.12
N PHE A 937 6.43 -34.58 -27.13
CA PHE A 937 7.14 -34.50 -25.84
C PHE A 937 8.68 -34.53 -25.96
N ASN A 938 9.25 -35.31 -26.88
CA ASN A 938 10.72 -35.49 -26.98
C ASN A 938 11.47 -34.44 -27.81
N LYS A 939 10.78 -33.51 -28.50
CA LYS A 939 11.45 -32.54 -29.40
C LYS A 939 11.76 -31.18 -28.77
N LYS A 940 11.37 -30.95 -27.51
CA LYS A 940 11.64 -29.72 -26.74
C LYS A 940 12.44 -29.93 -25.45
N SER A 941 12.96 -31.14 -25.21
CA SER A 941 13.92 -31.45 -24.14
C SER A 941 15.39 -31.27 -24.58
N LYS A 942 15.64 -30.39 -25.55
CA LYS A 942 16.97 -29.90 -25.92
C LYS A 942 17.04 -28.40 -25.88
#